data_AF-A0A5N5Z622-F1
#
_entry.id   AF-A0A5N5Z622-F1
#
_cell.length_a   1.000
_cell.length_b   1.000
_cell.length_c   1.000
_cell.angle_alpha   90.00
_cell.angle_beta   90.00
_cell.angle_gamma   90.00
#
_symmetry.space_group_name_H-M   'P 1'
#
loop_
_entity.id
_entity.type
_entity.pdbx_description
1 polymer ?
#
loop_
_entity_poly.entity_id
_entity_poly.type
_entity_poly.pdbx_seq_one_letter_code
_entity_poly.pdbx_strand_id
1 'polypeptide(L)'
;MNTKKHIIYLFVVFLLFNCTEEEEVIAAAPEIEITDIGEVTLDAVQVTSIITSDGGDMVSARGLCWSTSPNPTIDDSTTSDGTGTGTFISTMTSLVVNTTYYIKAYAVNSTGTSYSNQYEINTDLPEVTTNTISNIMPNTVDVEGEVTDEGGSSVTVRGICWGTNPNPTISDNTIENGVGIGSYISTLTNMMPGTTYYIRAYATNSIGVTYGNEIEYNTNLPTVTTSAIANIMTDSAEGGGEIVEEGGSSVIARGICWSTNPNPTIDDTITVDGTGAGVYTSMLTGLTAETVYYVRAYATNSLGTAYGNEVTFNTNLPTVTTTAISNITMTSADSGGEVTDEGGTSVTTKGICWSTEPNPTIEDNITNDGNGIGVYTSTIDGISLNSTYYVRAYATNSIGTSYGQEEILETNILPTVTTAEIINVTSTSAESGGEVISEGSASVTTKGICWSTEPNPTIEDNTTNDGNGIGVYTSTINGISLNSTYYVRAYATSSIGTSYGQQEILGTNLPQVTTQQAVYHTDATALIDAEVINEGSANVTERGVCWSTTPTPTLNDNSLSNGDGLGSYSVAIDGLMANANYYIRAYAINNLGVSYGDEIAYQSTPCYNDPTTTSVITLTTQQEVDNFNYYSVGGLNIVNTSISDLSPLMCLKVIDGDLTIINNPSLVSLTGLEGITTINGYIKILNNSSLTSINLDNFMSVNSGNTYWEDASPTFSITGNTSLLSINMPNLQGFGGALFIHSNSLLTSINMSSLNGLSVLSILGNTELSSVNFNSLSSIGTVAIGNGSLRGIFAIRDTKLTNLDGFGSLSSTKLEYLTIANNPLLENLNMLSNATIESTSTTLENNASLINIQGLSNAGIVNEEISLVVNNNDALTNIDALSGYMSNLLSSIQITNNDALTSIDALSGLGACLIAGVTITNNNSLSDLCPLASYANAVLNYGYCGFNVSGNVYNPSAQDIVDGNCSQ
;
A
#
# COMPACT_ATOMS: atom_id res chain seq x y z
N MET A 1 -136.28 -43.96 -22.12
CA MET A 1 -137.51 -43.14 -22.05
C MET A 1 -137.55 -42.31 -23.34
N ASN A 2 -138.53 -42.56 -24.22
CA ASN A 2 -138.94 -41.78 -25.42
C ASN A 2 -137.92 -41.57 -26.57
N THR A 3 -138.22 -41.72 -27.89
CA THR A 3 -139.29 -42.39 -28.66
C THR A 3 -138.87 -42.38 -30.16
N LYS A 4 -139.06 -43.52 -30.84
CA LYS A 4 -139.57 -43.73 -32.23
C LYS A 4 -139.43 -42.63 -33.31
N LYS A 5 -139.04 -43.08 -34.53
CA LYS A 5 -139.98 -43.26 -35.67
C LYS A 5 -139.46 -44.20 -36.76
N HIS A 6 -140.25 -45.24 -37.04
CA HIS A 6 -140.29 -46.04 -38.27
C HIS A 6 -141.06 -45.31 -39.37
N ILE A 7 -140.76 -45.61 -40.64
CA ILE A 7 -141.76 -45.78 -41.71
C ILE A 7 -141.46 -47.08 -42.47
N ILE A 8 -142.53 -47.85 -42.68
CA ILE A 8 -142.68 -49.15 -43.34
C ILE A 8 -143.42 -48.92 -44.68
N TYR A 9 -143.18 -49.74 -45.71
CA TYR A 9 -144.15 -50.30 -46.69
C TYR A 9 -143.35 -51.26 -47.60
N LEU A 10 -143.36 -52.59 -47.50
CA LEU A 10 -144.39 -53.65 -47.60
C LEU A 10 -144.89 -53.97 -49.04
N PHE A 11 -144.44 -55.15 -49.52
CA PHE A 11 -145.05 -56.14 -50.44
C PHE A 11 -145.78 -55.73 -51.73
N VAL A 12 -145.48 -56.44 -52.84
CA VAL A 12 -146.39 -57.40 -53.51
C VAL A 12 -145.58 -58.41 -54.36
N VAL A 13 -145.99 -59.67 -54.27
CA VAL A 13 -145.54 -60.88 -54.99
C VAL A 13 -146.09 -60.91 -56.43
N PHE A 14 -145.31 -61.37 -57.41
CA PHE A 14 -145.82 -62.22 -58.51
C PHE A 14 -144.70 -63.03 -59.20
N LEU A 15 -144.95 -64.33 -59.36
CA LEU A 15 -144.20 -65.29 -60.17
C LEU A 15 -144.33 -64.98 -61.68
N LEU A 16 -143.27 -65.23 -62.46
CA LEU A 16 -143.26 -66.12 -63.65
C LEU A 16 -141.87 -66.14 -64.34
N PHE A 17 -141.55 -67.33 -64.87
CA PHE A 17 -140.38 -67.76 -65.65
C PHE A 17 -139.94 -66.82 -66.80
N ASN A 18 -138.62 -66.64 -67.02
CA ASN A 18 -137.85 -67.32 -68.10
C ASN A 18 -136.42 -66.79 -68.30
N CYS A 19 -135.55 -67.70 -68.76
CA CYS A 19 -134.28 -67.57 -69.49
C CYS A 19 -132.98 -67.15 -68.78
N THR A 20 -131.98 -68.01 -68.98
CA THR A 20 -130.55 -67.99 -68.63
C THR A 20 -129.73 -67.02 -69.48
N GLU A 21 -128.81 -66.27 -68.84
CA GLU A 21 -127.53 -65.80 -69.41
C GLU A 21 -126.44 -65.90 -68.32
N GLU A 22 -125.25 -66.35 -68.73
CA GLU A 22 -124.01 -66.45 -67.96
C GLU A 22 -123.52 -65.05 -67.52
N GLU A 23 -123.31 -64.84 -66.21
CA GLU A 23 -122.68 -63.62 -65.69
C GLU A 23 -121.15 -63.77 -65.75
N GLU A 24 -120.53 -62.96 -66.60
CA GLU A 24 -119.08 -62.78 -66.75
C GLU A 24 -118.49 -62.24 -65.43
N VAL A 25 -117.46 -62.90 -64.88
CA VAL A 25 -116.69 -62.36 -63.75
C VAL A 25 -115.83 -61.21 -64.28
N ILE A 26 -116.21 -59.97 -63.98
CA ILE A 26 -115.43 -58.79 -64.35
C ILE A 26 -114.17 -58.77 -63.48
N ALA A 27 -113.00 -59.03 -64.09
CA ALA A 27 -111.72 -58.88 -63.42
C ALA A 27 -111.51 -57.41 -62.99
N ALA A 28 -110.94 -57.21 -61.81
CA ALA A 28 -110.60 -55.90 -61.23
C ALA A 28 -109.09 -55.79 -61.01
N ALA A 29 -108.58 -54.59 -60.72
CA ALA A 29 -107.18 -54.39 -60.36
C ALA A 29 -106.85 -55.12 -59.03
N PRO A 30 -105.59 -55.51 -58.79
CA PRO A 30 -105.21 -56.20 -57.56
C PRO A 30 -105.45 -55.36 -56.30
N GLU A 31 -105.56 -56.01 -55.14
CA GLU A 31 -105.56 -55.32 -53.83
C GLU A 31 -104.18 -55.48 -53.18
N ILE A 32 -103.52 -54.36 -52.89
CA ILE A 32 -102.16 -54.32 -52.34
C ILE A 32 -102.05 -53.30 -51.20
N GLU A 33 -101.31 -53.65 -50.15
CA GLU A 33 -100.99 -52.77 -49.02
C GLU A 33 -99.54 -52.92 -48.56
N ILE A 34 -98.97 -51.86 -47.98
CA ILE A 34 -97.70 -51.91 -47.23
C ILE A 34 -98.04 -52.27 -45.78
N THR A 35 -97.39 -53.29 -45.23
CA THR A 35 -97.66 -53.77 -43.86
C THR A 35 -96.61 -53.31 -42.85
N ASP A 36 -95.38 -53.04 -43.30
CA ASP A 36 -94.29 -52.62 -42.41
C ASP A 36 -93.23 -51.83 -43.20
N ILE A 37 -92.64 -50.82 -42.55
CA ILE A 37 -91.49 -50.08 -43.04
C ILE A 37 -90.39 -50.24 -41.98
N GLY A 38 -89.30 -50.90 -42.37
CA GLY A 38 -88.15 -51.14 -41.52
C GLY A 38 -87.37 -49.85 -41.21
N GLU A 39 -86.31 -50.01 -40.43
CA GLU A 39 -85.44 -48.90 -40.04
C GLU A 39 -84.80 -48.22 -41.26
N VAL A 40 -84.86 -46.89 -41.31
CA VAL A 40 -84.28 -46.09 -42.39
C VAL A 40 -82.78 -45.94 -42.13
N THR A 41 -81.96 -46.32 -43.09
CA THR A 41 -80.50 -46.10 -43.07
C THR A 41 -80.12 -44.94 -44.00
N LEU A 42 -78.82 -44.60 -44.04
CA LEU A 42 -78.29 -43.54 -44.91
C LEU A 42 -78.72 -43.67 -46.38
N ASP A 43 -78.81 -44.90 -46.87
CA ASP A 43 -78.95 -45.20 -48.29
C ASP A 43 -80.04 -46.22 -48.60
N ALA A 44 -80.75 -46.77 -47.60
CA ALA A 44 -81.76 -47.79 -47.83
C ALA A 44 -82.90 -47.82 -46.79
N VAL A 45 -84.02 -48.41 -47.19
CA VAL A 45 -85.08 -48.86 -46.27
C VAL A 45 -85.69 -50.16 -46.79
N GLN A 46 -86.08 -51.06 -45.90
CA GLN A 46 -86.84 -52.26 -46.25
C GLN A 46 -88.34 -51.99 -46.07
N VAL A 47 -89.15 -52.35 -47.05
CA VAL A 47 -90.61 -52.21 -46.99
C VAL A 47 -91.24 -53.56 -47.26
N THR A 48 -92.10 -54.00 -46.35
CA THR A 48 -92.87 -55.24 -46.47
C THR A 48 -94.25 -54.90 -46.98
N SER A 49 -94.67 -55.56 -48.06
CA SER A 49 -95.98 -55.36 -48.71
C SER A 49 -96.69 -56.69 -48.93
N ILE A 50 -98.02 -56.67 -49.01
CA ILE A 50 -98.84 -57.86 -49.26
C ILE A 50 -99.89 -57.58 -50.33
N ILE A 51 -100.05 -58.53 -51.24
CA ILE A 51 -101.16 -58.56 -52.19
C ILE A 51 -102.20 -59.54 -51.66
N THR A 52 -103.35 -59.03 -51.23
CA THR A 52 -104.43 -59.80 -50.58
C THR A 52 -105.41 -60.40 -51.58
N SER A 53 -105.52 -59.81 -52.78
CA SER A 53 -106.37 -60.29 -53.87
C SER A 53 -105.73 -59.97 -55.23
N ASP A 54 -105.84 -60.88 -56.19
CA ASP A 54 -105.41 -60.66 -57.58
C ASP A 54 -106.48 -59.97 -58.44
N GLY A 55 -107.67 -59.73 -57.88
CA GLY A 55 -108.79 -59.13 -58.59
C GLY A 55 -109.41 -60.05 -59.65
N GLY A 56 -109.10 -61.35 -59.63
CA GLY A 56 -109.62 -62.33 -60.59
C GLY A 56 -108.75 -62.56 -61.84
N ASP A 57 -107.58 -61.92 -61.96
CA ASP A 57 -106.59 -62.20 -63.01
C ASP A 57 -105.14 -62.13 -62.49
N MET A 58 -104.24 -62.89 -63.12
CA MET A 58 -102.86 -63.10 -62.64
C MET A 58 -102.07 -61.78 -62.53
N VAL A 59 -101.53 -61.52 -61.33
CA VAL A 59 -100.60 -60.40 -61.10
C VAL A 59 -99.30 -60.62 -61.89
N SER A 60 -99.08 -59.80 -62.91
CA SER A 60 -97.98 -59.86 -63.86
C SER A 60 -96.73 -59.07 -63.45
N ALA A 61 -96.86 -58.15 -62.49
CA ALA A 61 -95.73 -57.44 -61.86
C ALA A 61 -96.13 -56.90 -60.48
N ARG A 62 -95.18 -56.88 -59.55
CA ARG A 62 -95.31 -56.23 -58.23
C ARG A 62 -94.01 -55.57 -57.80
N GLY A 63 -94.10 -54.57 -56.93
CA GLY A 63 -92.93 -53.95 -56.31
C GLY A 63 -93.29 -52.70 -55.52
N LEU A 64 -92.30 -51.86 -55.25
CA LEU A 64 -92.48 -50.50 -54.73
C LEU A 64 -92.30 -49.48 -55.84
N CYS A 65 -92.96 -48.34 -55.70
CA CYS A 65 -92.65 -47.11 -56.40
C CYS A 65 -92.44 -45.96 -55.41
N TRP A 66 -91.43 -45.14 -55.62
CA TRP A 66 -91.12 -44.00 -54.75
C TRP A 66 -90.59 -42.79 -55.51
N SER A 67 -90.80 -41.61 -54.93
CA SER A 67 -90.22 -40.35 -55.40
C SER A 67 -90.13 -39.33 -54.26
N THR A 68 -89.49 -38.20 -54.53
CA THR A 68 -89.43 -37.04 -53.60
C THR A 68 -90.66 -36.13 -53.72
N SER A 69 -91.65 -36.51 -54.53
CA SER A 69 -92.93 -35.81 -54.68
C SER A 69 -94.09 -36.71 -54.27
N PRO A 70 -95.18 -36.17 -53.69
CA PRO A 70 -96.32 -36.99 -53.32
C PRO A 70 -96.94 -37.72 -54.53
N ASN A 71 -97.46 -38.91 -54.27
CA ASN A 71 -98.14 -39.83 -55.18
C ASN A 71 -97.22 -40.47 -56.24
N PRO A 72 -96.18 -41.22 -55.82
CA PRO A 72 -95.36 -41.97 -56.76
C PRO A 72 -96.19 -43.01 -57.51
N THR A 73 -95.78 -43.29 -58.74
CA THR A 73 -96.35 -44.28 -59.65
C THR A 73 -95.25 -45.18 -60.21
N ILE A 74 -95.61 -46.21 -60.98
CA ILE A 74 -94.62 -47.10 -61.62
C ILE A 74 -93.68 -46.39 -62.62
N ASP A 75 -93.98 -45.15 -63.02
CA ASP A 75 -93.09 -44.33 -63.86
C ASP A 75 -91.97 -43.65 -63.06
N ASP A 76 -92.06 -43.64 -61.73
CA ASP A 76 -91.04 -43.14 -60.82
C ASP A 76 -89.97 -44.22 -60.52
N SER A 77 -89.16 -44.02 -59.46
CA SER A 77 -88.21 -45.05 -59.04
C SER A 77 -88.96 -46.28 -58.55
N THR A 78 -88.61 -47.46 -59.04
CA THR A 78 -89.33 -48.70 -58.73
C THR A 78 -88.40 -49.86 -58.37
N THR A 79 -88.93 -50.81 -57.59
CA THR A 79 -88.39 -52.16 -57.49
C THR A 79 -89.21 -53.11 -58.35
N SER A 80 -88.63 -54.24 -58.75
CA SER A 80 -89.33 -55.32 -59.46
C SER A 80 -89.20 -56.61 -58.68
N ASP A 81 -90.30 -57.03 -58.04
CA ASP A 81 -90.34 -58.09 -57.03
C ASP A 81 -91.15 -59.32 -57.49
N GLY A 82 -91.23 -59.49 -58.81
CA GLY A 82 -91.79 -60.67 -59.48
C GLY A 82 -93.30 -60.61 -59.75
N THR A 83 -93.94 -61.79 -59.73
CA THR A 83 -95.35 -61.99 -60.08
C THR A 83 -96.11 -62.73 -58.97
N GLY A 84 -97.44 -62.78 -59.05
CA GLY A 84 -98.30 -63.52 -58.11
C GLY A 84 -98.66 -62.76 -56.83
N THR A 85 -99.53 -63.37 -56.01
CA THR A 85 -100.05 -62.81 -54.75
C THR A 85 -99.17 -63.14 -53.52
N GLY A 86 -99.55 -62.64 -52.34
CA GLY A 86 -98.86 -62.89 -51.08
C GLY A 86 -97.90 -61.77 -50.64
N THR A 87 -97.19 -62.00 -49.55
CA THR A 87 -96.24 -61.04 -48.95
C THR A 87 -94.92 -61.03 -49.71
N PHE A 88 -94.35 -59.84 -49.89
CA PHE A 88 -93.01 -59.63 -50.41
C PHE A 88 -92.29 -58.50 -49.65
N ILE A 89 -90.97 -58.53 -49.65
CA ILE A 89 -90.12 -57.52 -49.04
C ILE A 89 -89.28 -56.90 -50.15
N SER A 90 -89.33 -55.58 -50.24
CA SER A 90 -88.60 -54.80 -51.22
C SER A 90 -87.65 -53.86 -50.48
N THR A 91 -86.44 -53.69 -51.01
CA THR A 91 -85.48 -52.73 -50.44
C THR A 91 -85.39 -51.53 -51.36
N MET A 92 -85.77 -50.36 -50.85
CA MET A 92 -85.47 -49.10 -51.47
C MET A 92 -84.00 -48.79 -51.21
N THR A 93 -83.21 -48.52 -52.25
CA THR A 93 -81.76 -48.25 -52.15
C THR A 93 -81.41 -46.91 -52.82
N SER A 94 -80.20 -46.42 -52.57
CA SER A 94 -79.69 -45.15 -53.12
C SER A 94 -80.46 -43.93 -52.64
N LEU A 95 -80.87 -43.94 -51.37
CA LEU A 95 -81.46 -42.78 -50.72
C LEU A 95 -80.43 -41.68 -50.49
N VAL A 96 -80.89 -40.44 -50.57
CA VAL A 96 -80.09 -39.25 -50.26
C VAL A 96 -80.45 -38.80 -48.86
N VAL A 97 -79.46 -38.44 -48.04
CA VAL A 97 -79.66 -37.90 -46.69
C VAL A 97 -80.43 -36.57 -46.73
N ASN A 98 -81.14 -36.24 -45.66
CA ASN A 98 -81.99 -35.05 -45.53
C ASN A 98 -83.05 -34.92 -46.63
N THR A 99 -83.69 -36.03 -47.00
CA THR A 99 -84.68 -36.09 -48.08
C THR A 99 -85.92 -36.86 -47.64
N THR A 100 -87.08 -36.25 -47.83
CA THR A 100 -88.37 -36.91 -47.68
C THR A 100 -88.70 -37.74 -48.92
N TYR A 101 -89.00 -39.02 -48.74
CA TYR A 101 -89.46 -39.93 -49.79
C TYR A 101 -90.89 -40.37 -49.53
N TYR A 102 -91.70 -40.35 -50.59
CA TYR A 102 -93.05 -40.90 -50.61
C TYR A 102 -93.00 -42.27 -51.28
N ILE A 103 -93.59 -43.28 -50.64
CA ILE A 103 -93.51 -44.69 -51.06
C ILE A 103 -94.92 -45.26 -51.21
N LYS A 104 -95.14 -46.01 -52.29
CA LYS A 104 -96.31 -46.89 -52.48
C LYS A 104 -95.83 -48.26 -52.95
N ALA A 105 -96.56 -49.32 -52.59
CA ALA A 105 -96.43 -50.62 -53.25
C ALA A 105 -97.36 -50.66 -54.46
N TYR A 106 -96.96 -51.32 -55.55
CA TYR A 106 -97.77 -51.49 -56.74
C TYR A 106 -97.94 -52.97 -57.11
N ALA A 107 -99.08 -53.29 -57.72
CA ALA A 107 -99.34 -54.58 -58.35
C ALA A 107 -100.11 -54.40 -59.66
N VAL A 108 -99.69 -55.08 -60.71
CA VAL A 108 -100.23 -54.99 -62.08
C VAL A 108 -100.85 -56.31 -62.46
N ASN A 109 -102.07 -56.30 -63.00
CA ASN A 109 -102.66 -57.43 -63.74
C ASN A 109 -103.14 -56.93 -65.12
N SER A 110 -103.87 -57.76 -65.88
CA SER A 110 -104.35 -57.35 -67.22
C SER A 110 -105.32 -56.16 -67.21
N THR A 111 -105.97 -55.89 -66.09
CA THR A 111 -107.00 -54.84 -65.94
C THR A 111 -106.40 -53.48 -65.57
N GLY A 112 -105.23 -53.46 -64.94
CA GLY A 112 -104.51 -52.24 -64.61
C GLY A 112 -103.54 -52.38 -63.44
N THR A 113 -103.02 -51.23 -63.02
CA THR A 113 -102.11 -51.11 -61.87
C THR A 113 -102.87 -50.60 -60.65
N SER A 114 -102.72 -51.32 -59.55
CA SER A 114 -103.17 -50.92 -58.21
C SER A 114 -101.98 -50.39 -57.40
N TYR A 115 -102.26 -49.50 -56.46
CA TYR A 115 -101.26 -48.96 -55.54
C TYR A 115 -101.79 -49.04 -54.10
N SER A 116 -100.88 -49.25 -53.15
CA SER A 116 -101.17 -49.13 -51.74
C SER A 116 -101.46 -47.68 -51.34
N ASN A 117 -101.84 -47.49 -50.07
CA ASN A 117 -101.70 -46.18 -49.42
C ASN A 117 -100.25 -45.69 -49.50
N GLN A 118 -100.09 -44.36 -49.50
CA GLN A 118 -98.79 -43.72 -49.46
C GLN A 118 -98.23 -43.68 -48.04
N TYR A 119 -96.94 -43.96 -47.92
CA TYR A 119 -96.15 -43.71 -46.72
C TYR A 119 -95.07 -42.67 -47.00
N GLU A 120 -94.65 -41.98 -45.94
CA GLU A 120 -93.57 -40.99 -45.98
C GLU A 120 -92.44 -41.47 -45.07
N ILE A 121 -91.21 -41.40 -45.57
CA ILE A 121 -90.00 -41.59 -44.76
C ILE A 121 -89.09 -40.39 -44.90
N ASN A 122 -88.33 -40.09 -43.85
CA ASN A 122 -87.32 -39.05 -43.85
C ASN A 122 -85.94 -39.68 -43.62
N THR A 123 -84.95 -39.16 -44.33
CA THR A 123 -83.53 -39.53 -44.14
C THR A 123 -82.77 -38.41 -43.43
N ASP A 124 -83.46 -37.63 -42.59
CA ASP A 124 -82.87 -36.53 -41.84
C ASP A 124 -81.91 -37.04 -40.75
N LEU A 125 -80.72 -36.46 -40.67
CA LEU A 125 -79.84 -36.67 -39.52
C LEU A 125 -80.44 -36.00 -38.27
N PRO A 126 -80.03 -36.40 -37.05
CA PRO A 126 -80.47 -35.72 -35.84
C PRO A 126 -80.01 -34.25 -35.84
N GLU A 127 -80.67 -33.41 -35.06
CA GLU A 127 -80.23 -32.03 -34.79
C GLU A 127 -79.63 -31.95 -33.38
N VAL A 128 -78.39 -31.48 -33.27
CA VAL A 128 -77.66 -31.37 -32.00
C VAL A 128 -76.93 -30.03 -31.91
N THR A 129 -76.94 -29.43 -30.72
CA THR A 129 -76.28 -28.15 -30.41
C THR A 129 -75.27 -28.35 -29.27
N THR A 130 -74.13 -27.66 -29.38
CA THR A 130 -73.15 -27.56 -28.28
C THR A 130 -73.43 -26.24 -27.56
N ASN A 131 -74.00 -26.33 -26.36
CA ASN A 131 -74.36 -25.20 -25.51
C ASN A 131 -73.13 -24.71 -24.72
N THR A 132 -73.32 -23.95 -23.65
CA THR A 132 -72.23 -23.30 -22.93
C THR A 132 -71.32 -24.27 -22.16
N ILE A 133 -70.10 -23.81 -21.90
CA ILE A 133 -69.20 -24.42 -20.91
C ILE A 133 -69.39 -23.80 -19.53
N SER A 134 -69.17 -24.56 -18.46
CA SER A 134 -69.27 -24.11 -17.08
C SER A 134 -68.30 -24.88 -16.16
N ASN A 135 -68.26 -24.54 -14.87
CA ASN A 135 -67.40 -25.19 -13.86
C ASN A 135 -65.93 -25.35 -14.30
N ILE A 136 -65.36 -24.24 -14.77
CA ILE A 136 -63.99 -24.17 -15.29
C ILE A 136 -63.01 -24.41 -14.14
N MET A 137 -62.18 -25.44 -14.29
CA MET A 137 -61.11 -25.82 -13.36
C MET A 137 -59.84 -26.16 -14.16
N PRO A 138 -58.64 -26.19 -13.52
CA PRO A 138 -57.37 -26.33 -14.24
C PRO A 138 -57.27 -27.54 -15.18
N ASN A 139 -57.97 -28.62 -14.87
CA ASN A 139 -57.94 -29.89 -15.60
C ASN A 139 -59.32 -30.45 -15.97
N THR A 140 -60.40 -29.71 -15.69
CA THR A 140 -61.78 -30.13 -15.99
C THR A 140 -62.66 -28.97 -16.45
N VAL A 141 -63.64 -29.25 -17.30
CA VAL A 141 -64.69 -28.30 -17.70
C VAL A 141 -66.00 -29.04 -17.96
N ASP A 142 -67.13 -28.46 -17.57
CA ASP A 142 -68.45 -28.99 -17.90
C ASP A 142 -68.93 -28.41 -19.24
N VAL A 143 -69.42 -29.28 -20.12
CA VAL A 143 -69.94 -28.93 -21.45
C VAL A 143 -71.39 -29.39 -21.55
N GLU A 144 -72.29 -28.49 -21.91
CA GLU A 144 -73.68 -28.82 -22.16
C GLU A 144 -73.92 -29.14 -23.64
N GLY A 145 -74.60 -30.24 -23.93
CA GLY A 145 -75.07 -30.61 -25.26
C GLY A 145 -76.58 -30.83 -25.27
N GLU A 146 -77.23 -30.56 -26.39
CA GLU A 146 -78.69 -30.74 -26.53
C GLU A 146 -79.04 -31.31 -27.89
N VAL A 147 -79.83 -32.40 -27.90
CA VAL A 147 -80.42 -32.96 -29.12
C VAL A 147 -81.87 -32.47 -29.22
N THR A 148 -82.17 -31.67 -30.25
CA THR A 148 -83.48 -31.00 -30.43
C THR A 148 -84.43 -31.78 -31.33
N ASP A 149 -83.90 -32.59 -32.25
CA ASP A 149 -84.67 -33.42 -33.17
C ASP A 149 -83.97 -34.78 -33.39
N GLU A 150 -84.73 -35.86 -33.46
CA GLU A 150 -84.22 -37.19 -33.80
C GLU A 150 -84.00 -37.35 -35.32
N GLY A 151 -84.64 -36.51 -36.12
CA GLY A 151 -84.63 -36.62 -37.58
C GLY A 151 -85.44 -37.82 -38.06
N GLY A 152 -84.93 -38.52 -39.08
CA GLY A 152 -85.62 -39.63 -39.73
C GLY A 152 -85.66 -40.95 -38.96
N SER A 153 -84.91 -41.08 -37.86
CA SER A 153 -84.83 -42.28 -37.03
C SER A 153 -84.38 -41.96 -35.60
N SER A 154 -84.71 -42.81 -34.62
CA SER A 154 -84.39 -42.60 -33.21
C SER A 154 -82.88 -42.46 -32.95
N VAL A 155 -82.51 -41.52 -32.09
CA VAL A 155 -81.09 -41.28 -31.71
C VAL A 155 -80.59 -42.42 -30.82
N THR A 156 -79.61 -43.16 -31.33
CA THR A 156 -79.00 -44.34 -30.68
C THR A 156 -77.82 -43.99 -29.79
N VAL A 157 -77.14 -42.85 -30.04
CA VAL A 157 -76.05 -42.33 -29.19
C VAL A 157 -76.04 -40.80 -29.25
N ARG A 158 -75.90 -40.12 -28.12
CA ARG A 158 -75.53 -38.69 -28.02
C ARG A 158 -74.34 -38.51 -27.10
N GLY A 159 -73.56 -37.45 -27.26
CA GLY A 159 -72.39 -37.21 -26.42
C GLY A 159 -71.58 -35.97 -26.79
N ILE A 160 -70.43 -35.78 -26.14
CA ILE A 160 -69.47 -34.71 -26.46
C ILE A 160 -68.21 -35.33 -27.06
N CYS A 161 -67.69 -34.76 -28.15
CA CYS A 161 -66.35 -35.04 -28.69
C CYS A 161 -65.43 -33.81 -28.54
N TRP A 162 -64.14 -34.04 -28.31
CA TRP A 162 -63.14 -32.97 -28.20
C TRP A 162 -61.73 -33.38 -28.63
N GLY A 163 -60.94 -32.39 -29.03
CA GLY A 163 -59.54 -32.57 -29.42
C GLY A 163 -58.77 -31.25 -29.40
N THR A 164 -57.46 -31.32 -29.67
CA THR A 164 -56.60 -30.12 -29.79
C THR A 164 -56.53 -29.59 -31.23
N ASN A 165 -57.21 -30.26 -32.17
CA ASN A 165 -57.37 -29.81 -33.55
C ASN A 165 -58.83 -29.37 -33.78
N PRO A 166 -59.09 -28.36 -34.62
CA PRO A 166 -60.44 -27.97 -34.99
C PRO A 166 -61.22 -29.09 -35.66
N ASN A 167 -62.54 -29.05 -35.52
CA ASN A 167 -63.55 -29.99 -35.99
C ASN A 167 -63.42 -31.40 -35.40
N PRO A 168 -63.44 -31.57 -34.07
CA PRO A 168 -63.40 -32.89 -33.46
C PRO A 168 -64.60 -33.73 -33.92
N THR A 169 -64.36 -35.02 -34.08
CA THR A 169 -65.34 -36.03 -34.49
C THR A 169 -65.41 -37.13 -33.44
N ILE A 170 -66.29 -38.11 -33.64
CA ILE A 170 -66.32 -39.29 -32.76
C ILE A 170 -65.05 -40.16 -32.82
N SER A 171 -64.09 -39.84 -33.70
CA SER A 171 -62.78 -40.50 -33.76
C SER A 171 -61.75 -39.87 -32.81
N ASP A 172 -62.06 -38.70 -32.25
CA ASP A 172 -61.26 -38.00 -31.26
C ASP A 172 -61.63 -38.46 -29.84
N ASN A 173 -61.38 -37.65 -28.81
CA ASN A 173 -61.85 -37.99 -27.45
C ASN A 173 -63.37 -37.82 -27.38
N THR A 174 -64.07 -38.77 -26.76
CA THR A 174 -65.54 -38.75 -26.65
C THR A 174 -66.03 -39.14 -25.27
N ILE A 175 -67.20 -38.61 -24.89
CA ILE A 175 -68.04 -39.06 -23.76
C ILE A 175 -69.43 -39.31 -24.30
N GLU A 176 -69.96 -40.53 -24.09
CA GLU A 176 -71.33 -40.90 -24.42
C GLU A 176 -72.29 -40.54 -23.27
N ASN A 177 -73.43 -39.93 -23.62
CA ASN A 177 -74.44 -39.40 -22.70
C ASN A 177 -75.85 -39.99 -22.95
N GLY A 178 -75.90 -41.21 -23.50
CA GLY A 178 -77.13 -41.99 -23.66
C GLY A 178 -77.81 -41.85 -25.02
N VAL A 179 -79.14 -42.03 -25.05
CA VAL A 179 -79.99 -42.09 -26.25
C VAL A 179 -81.10 -41.03 -26.22
N GLY A 180 -81.74 -40.78 -27.36
CA GLY A 180 -82.91 -39.91 -27.50
C GLY A 180 -82.65 -38.39 -27.37
N ILE A 181 -83.73 -37.60 -27.38
CA ILE A 181 -83.69 -36.12 -27.33
C ILE A 181 -83.47 -35.51 -25.93
N GLY A 182 -83.10 -34.23 -25.90
CA GLY A 182 -82.96 -33.41 -24.69
C GLY A 182 -81.52 -33.03 -24.33
N SER A 183 -81.39 -32.16 -23.32
CA SER A 183 -80.11 -31.62 -22.84
C SER A 183 -79.38 -32.57 -21.89
N TYR A 184 -78.05 -32.47 -21.88
CA TYR A 184 -77.15 -33.22 -20.99
C TYR A 184 -75.87 -32.41 -20.74
N ILE A 185 -75.19 -32.71 -19.62
CA ILE A 185 -73.91 -32.08 -19.25
C ILE A 185 -72.85 -33.16 -19.11
N SER A 186 -71.66 -32.90 -19.63
CA SER A 186 -70.48 -33.76 -19.53
C SER A 186 -69.29 -33.03 -18.95
N THR A 187 -68.69 -33.59 -17.90
CA THR A 187 -67.43 -33.11 -17.36
C THR A 187 -66.27 -33.72 -18.14
N LEU A 188 -65.57 -32.89 -18.91
CA LEU A 188 -64.32 -33.26 -19.56
C LEU A 188 -63.23 -33.24 -18.49
N THR A 189 -62.36 -34.26 -18.49
CA THR A 189 -61.29 -34.42 -17.48
C THR A 189 -59.94 -34.63 -18.14
N ASN A 190 -58.86 -34.52 -17.36
CA ASN A 190 -57.48 -34.69 -17.81
C ASN A 190 -57.07 -33.70 -18.91
N MET A 191 -57.61 -32.48 -18.86
CA MET A 191 -57.22 -31.41 -19.77
C MET A 191 -55.83 -30.91 -19.37
N MET A 192 -54.92 -30.78 -20.35
CA MET A 192 -53.57 -30.31 -20.10
C MET A 192 -53.58 -28.79 -19.89
N PRO A 193 -52.85 -28.25 -18.90
CA PRO A 193 -52.67 -26.81 -18.75
C PRO A 193 -52.03 -26.18 -20.00
N GLY A 194 -52.33 -24.91 -20.27
CA GLY A 194 -51.71 -24.17 -21.37
C GLY A 194 -52.13 -24.63 -22.78
N THR A 195 -53.27 -25.30 -22.94
CA THR A 195 -53.69 -25.98 -24.17
C THR A 195 -55.07 -25.49 -24.62
N THR A 196 -55.22 -25.29 -25.94
CA THR A 196 -56.51 -25.01 -26.60
C THR A 196 -57.20 -26.30 -27.00
N TYR A 197 -58.47 -26.44 -26.64
CA TYR A 197 -59.33 -27.57 -26.99
C TYR A 197 -60.54 -27.09 -27.80
N TYR A 198 -60.89 -27.87 -28.80
CA TYR A 198 -62.11 -27.71 -29.61
C TYR A 198 -63.10 -28.79 -29.19
N ILE A 199 -64.36 -28.40 -28.95
CA ILE A 199 -65.38 -29.24 -28.32
C ILE A 199 -66.68 -29.16 -29.13
N ARG A 200 -67.31 -30.31 -29.39
CA ARG A 200 -68.61 -30.41 -30.09
C ARG A 200 -69.49 -31.46 -29.44
N ALA A 201 -70.79 -31.20 -29.33
CA ALA A 201 -71.79 -32.22 -29.09
C ALA A 201 -72.01 -33.04 -30.37
N TYR A 202 -72.36 -34.32 -30.25
CA TYR A 202 -72.69 -35.20 -31.36
C TYR A 202 -73.94 -36.03 -31.04
N ALA A 203 -74.66 -36.44 -32.10
CA ALA A 203 -75.78 -37.36 -32.02
C ALA A 203 -75.77 -38.29 -33.22
N THR A 204 -76.09 -39.57 -32.99
CA THR A 204 -76.08 -40.65 -33.97
C THR A 204 -77.45 -41.29 -34.01
N ASN A 205 -78.03 -41.45 -35.20
CA ASN A 205 -79.15 -42.35 -35.44
C ASN A 205 -78.74 -43.40 -36.50
N SER A 206 -79.67 -44.24 -36.95
CA SER A 206 -79.41 -45.26 -37.97
C SER A 206 -79.02 -44.71 -39.35
N ILE A 207 -79.22 -43.41 -39.58
CA ILE A 207 -78.87 -42.71 -40.81
C ILE A 207 -77.41 -42.22 -40.73
N GLY A 208 -76.98 -41.67 -39.61
CA GLY A 208 -75.60 -41.24 -39.43
C GLY A 208 -75.34 -40.38 -38.21
N VAL A 209 -74.17 -39.72 -38.20
CA VAL A 209 -73.70 -38.87 -37.09
C VAL A 209 -73.81 -37.40 -37.49
N THR A 210 -74.41 -36.59 -36.63
CA THR A 210 -74.41 -35.14 -36.69
C THR A 210 -73.54 -34.55 -35.58
N TYR A 211 -73.12 -33.30 -35.74
CA TYR A 211 -72.28 -32.60 -34.78
C TYR A 211 -72.74 -31.16 -34.63
N GLY A 212 -72.78 -30.69 -33.39
CA GLY A 212 -73.17 -29.32 -33.05
C GLY A 212 -72.12 -28.30 -33.46
N ASN A 213 -72.38 -27.05 -33.11
CA ASN A 213 -71.40 -25.97 -33.24
C ASN A 213 -70.13 -26.27 -32.42
N GLU A 214 -68.99 -25.74 -32.86
CA GLU A 214 -67.73 -25.88 -32.14
C GLU A 214 -67.57 -24.80 -31.08
N ILE A 215 -67.03 -25.19 -29.94
CA ILE A 215 -66.59 -24.29 -28.88
C ILE A 215 -65.09 -24.47 -28.66
N GLU A 216 -64.38 -23.34 -28.59
CA GLU A 216 -62.98 -23.29 -28.19
C GLU A 216 -62.87 -23.06 -26.67
N TYR A 217 -62.03 -23.86 -26.00
CA TYR A 217 -61.75 -23.74 -24.58
C TYR A 217 -60.23 -23.76 -24.34
N ASN A 218 -59.74 -22.72 -23.67
CA ASN A 218 -58.33 -22.53 -23.39
C ASN A 218 -58.03 -22.81 -21.91
N THR A 219 -56.95 -23.53 -21.61
CA THR A 219 -56.49 -23.78 -20.23
C THR A 219 -55.29 -22.91 -19.83
N ASN A 220 -55.14 -21.73 -20.46
CA ASN A 220 -54.06 -20.79 -20.21
C ASN A 220 -54.28 -20.02 -18.89
N LEU A 221 -53.21 -19.89 -18.08
CA LEU A 221 -53.18 -18.90 -17.01
C LEU A 221 -53.12 -17.48 -17.60
N PRO A 222 -53.40 -16.42 -16.81
CA PRO A 222 -53.25 -15.05 -17.27
C PRO A 222 -51.81 -14.73 -17.69
N THR A 223 -51.63 -13.83 -18.65
CA THR A 223 -50.30 -13.28 -19.00
C THR A 223 -50.13 -11.93 -18.30
N VAL A 224 -49.13 -11.83 -17.43
CA VAL A 224 -48.90 -10.65 -16.56
C VAL A 224 -47.50 -10.11 -16.77
N THR A 225 -47.34 -8.78 -16.75
CA THR A 225 -46.03 -8.11 -16.67
C THR A 225 -45.96 -7.29 -15.38
N THR A 226 -44.76 -7.16 -14.81
CA THR A 226 -44.54 -6.34 -13.60
C THR A 226 -43.99 -4.99 -14.03
N SER A 227 -44.64 -3.91 -13.60
CA SER A 227 -44.16 -2.55 -13.85
C SER A 227 -42.91 -2.24 -13.02
N ALA A 228 -42.11 -1.28 -13.47
CA ALA A 228 -40.97 -0.79 -12.69
C ALA A 228 -41.47 -0.16 -11.37
N ILE A 229 -40.68 -0.31 -10.31
CA ILE A 229 -40.98 0.29 -9.01
C ILE A 229 -40.59 1.77 -9.03
N ALA A 230 -41.47 2.63 -8.52
CA ALA A 230 -41.34 4.08 -8.46
C ALA A 230 -41.72 4.60 -7.06
N ASN A 231 -41.53 5.90 -6.83
CA ASN A 231 -41.93 6.59 -5.59
C ASN A 231 -41.46 5.85 -4.31
N ILE A 232 -40.20 5.40 -4.33
CA ILE A 232 -39.60 4.63 -3.25
C ILE A 232 -39.35 5.58 -2.07
N MET A 233 -39.95 5.23 -0.94
CA MET A 233 -39.81 5.83 0.39
C MET A 233 -39.21 4.80 1.36
N THR A 234 -38.92 5.20 2.60
CA THR A 234 -38.31 4.30 3.61
C THR A 234 -39.20 3.11 3.99
N ASP A 235 -40.52 3.28 3.93
CA ASP A 235 -41.52 2.31 4.38
C ASP A 235 -42.53 1.90 3.30
N SER A 236 -42.39 2.45 2.09
CA SER A 236 -43.34 2.26 1.01
C SER A 236 -42.75 2.47 -0.38
N ALA A 237 -43.39 1.91 -1.40
CA ALA A 237 -43.04 2.11 -2.81
C ALA A 237 -44.28 1.94 -3.69
N GLU A 238 -44.26 2.48 -4.90
CA GLU A 238 -45.32 2.28 -5.89
C GLU A 238 -44.87 1.26 -6.94
N GLY A 239 -45.68 0.23 -7.17
CA GLY A 239 -45.50 -0.72 -8.24
C GLY A 239 -46.74 -0.82 -9.12
N GLY A 240 -46.75 -1.83 -9.97
CA GLY A 240 -47.94 -2.19 -10.72
C GLY A 240 -47.75 -3.45 -11.52
N GLY A 241 -48.77 -3.77 -12.31
CA GLY A 241 -48.67 -4.76 -13.35
C GLY A 241 -49.67 -4.50 -14.46
N GLU A 242 -49.48 -5.22 -15.56
CA GLU A 242 -50.44 -5.27 -16.66
C GLU A 242 -50.82 -6.71 -16.92
N ILE A 243 -52.12 -7.00 -16.88
CA ILE A 243 -52.65 -8.25 -17.42
C ILE A 243 -52.90 -8.05 -18.90
N VAL A 244 -52.00 -8.61 -19.72
CA VAL A 244 -52.02 -8.53 -21.18
C VAL A 244 -53.12 -9.43 -21.75
N GLU A 245 -53.28 -10.62 -21.16
CA GLU A 245 -54.34 -11.57 -21.52
C GLU A 245 -54.89 -12.26 -20.25
N GLU A 246 -56.21 -12.41 -20.15
CA GLU A 246 -56.85 -13.10 -19.02
C GLU A 246 -56.66 -14.63 -19.05
N GLY A 247 -56.26 -15.16 -20.21
CA GLY A 247 -56.13 -16.60 -20.44
C GLY A 247 -57.49 -17.28 -20.60
N GLY A 248 -57.57 -18.53 -20.14
CA GLY A 248 -58.71 -19.43 -20.29
C GLY A 248 -59.98 -19.08 -19.52
N SER A 249 -59.91 -18.13 -18.59
CA SER A 249 -61.05 -17.63 -17.81
C SER A 249 -60.77 -16.23 -17.29
N SER A 250 -61.81 -15.48 -16.94
CA SER A 250 -61.64 -14.12 -16.41
C SER A 250 -60.82 -14.08 -15.13
N VAL A 251 -59.99 -13.04 -14.99
CA VAL A 251 -59.16 -12.82 -13.80
C VAL A 251 -60.04 -12.43 -12.60
N ILE A 252 -59.96 -13.22 -11.53
CA ILE A 252 -60.73 -13.08 -10.29
C ILE A 252 -59.96 -12.39 -9.16
N ALA A 253 -58.64 -12.25 -9.29
CA ALA A 253 -57.81 -11.46 -8.38
C ALA A 253 -56.52 -11.03 -9.08
N ARG A 254 -56.05 -9.81 -8.84
CA ARG A 254 -54.74 -9.31 -9.29
C ARG A 254 -54.07 -8.48 -8.20
N GLY A 255 -52.77 -8.30 -8.30
CA GLY A 255 -52.02 -7.43 -7.41
C GLY A 255 -50.52 -7.65 -7.53
N ILE A 256 -49.77 -7.25 -6.53
CA ILE A 256 -48.31 -7.42 -6.48
C ILE A 256 -47.95 -8.28 -5.28
N CYS A 257 -47.00 -9.19 -5.43
CA CYS A 257 -46.33 -9.88 -4.34
C CYS A 257 -44.88 -9.38 -4.18
N TRP A 258 -44.42 -9.21 -2.94
CA TRP A 258 -43.05 -8.81 -2.63
C TRP A 258 -42.49 -9.50 -1.38
N SER A 259 -41.16 -9.65 -1.38
CA SER A 259 -40.41 -10.33 -0.32
C SER A 259 -38.95 -9.84 -0.32
N THR A 260 -38.21 -10.13 0.74
CA THR A 260 -36.74 -9.96 0.77
C THR A 260 -36.01 -11.16 0.15
N ASN A 261 -36.74 -12.21 -0.22
CA ASN A 261 -36.22 -13.36 -0.96
C ASN A 261 -36.64 -13.29 -2.44
N PRO A 262 -35.80 -13.76 -3.38
CA PRO A 262 -36.17 -13.87 -4.79
C PRO A 262 -37.37 -14.78 -5.02
N ASN A 263 -38.09 -14.52 -6.10
CA ASN A 263 -39.30 -15.19 -6.59
C ASN A 263 -40.49 -15.11 -5.63
N PRO A 264 -40.93 -13.91 -5.20
CA PRO A 264 -42.09 -13.78 -4.34
C PRO A 264 -43.34 -14.38 -5.01
N THR A 265 -44.21 -14.95 -4.18
CA THR A 265 -45.48 -15.57 -4.59
C THR A 265 -46.63 -14.96 -3.80
N ILE A 266 -47.86 -15.45 -4.03
CA ILE A 266 -49.03 -14.98 -3.26
C ILE A 266 -49.01 -15.43 -1.78
N ASP A 267 -48.05 -16.29 -1.39
CA ASP A 267 -47.83 -16.66 0.01
C ASP A 267 -46.96 -15.64 0.77
N ASP A 268 -46.32 -14.71 0.05
CA ASP A 268 -45.56 -13.60 0.62
C ASP A 268 -46.47 -12.38 0.92
N THR A 269 -45.88 -11.19 1.03
CA THR A 269 -46.65 -9.96 1.22
C THR A 269 -47.30 -9.57 -0.11
N ILE A 270 -48.60 -9.28 -0.12
CA ILE A 270 -49.34 -8.96 -1.34
C ILE A 270 -50.22 -7.71 -1.24
N THR A 271 -50.52 -7.10 -2.40
CA THR A 271 -51.67 -6.21 -2.60
C THR A 271 -52.82 -6.96 -3.28
N VAL A 272 -54.04 -6.44 -3.17
CA VAL A 272 -55.23 -6.96 -3.87
C VAL A 272 -55.90 -5.80 -4.61
N ASP A 273 -55.71 -5.76 -5.93
CA ASP A 273 -56.01 -4.60 -6.79
C ASP A 273 -57.18 -4.86 -7.77
N GLY A 274 -58.07 -5.78 -7.38
CA GLY A 274 -59.34 -6.07 -8.06
C GLY A 274 -59.28 -7.23 -9.04
N THR A 275 -60.10 -7.14 -10.10
CA THR A 275 -60.36 -8.20 -11.09
C THR A 275 -60.20 -7.68 -12.52
N GLY A 276 -60.14 -8.59 -13.50
CA GLY A 276 -60.12 -8.27 -14.92
C GLY A 276 -58.76 -7.81 -15.48
N ALA A 277 -58.69 -7.68 -16.81
CA ALA A 277 -57.50 -7.29 -17.57
C ALA A 277 -57.08 -5.82 -17.42
N GLY A 278 -55.90 -5.49 -17.97
CA GLY A 278 -55.37 -4.13 -18.08
C GLY A 278 -54.33 -3.76 -17.02
N VAL A 279 -53.91 -2.49 -17.07
CA VAL A 279 -52.89 -1.91 -16.18
C VAL A 279 -53.49 -1.56 -14.82
N TYR A 280 -52.73 -1.81 -13.76
CA TYR A 280 -53.05 -1.38 -12.40
C TYR A 280 -51.78 -0.93 -11.67
N THR A 281 -51.96 -0.04 -10.68
CA THR A 281 -50.91 0.40 -9.77
C THR A 281 -51.23 -0.03 -8.35
N SER A 282 -50.18 -0.25 -7.56
CA SER A 282 -50.31 -0.74 -6.18
C SER A 282 -49.31 -0.06 -5.27
N MET A 283 -49.71 0.20 -4.03
CA MET A 283 -48.83 0.73 -2.99
C MET A 283 -48.27 -0.42 -2.15
N LEU A 284 -46.97 -0.63 -2.22
CA LEU A 284 -46.23 -1.53 -1.34
C LEU A 284 -46.01 -0.77 -0.03
N THR A 285 -46.44 -1.33 1.11
CA THR A 285 -46.35 -0.68 2.43
C THR A 285 -45.72 -1.64 3.44
N GLY A 286 -45.25 -1.10 4.56
CA GLY A 286 -44.60 -1.90 5.61
C GLY A 286 -43.19 -2.36 5.21
N LEU A 287 -42.56 -1.64 4.29
CA LEU A 287 -41.16 -1.88 3.95
C LEU A 287 -40.26 -1.47 5.12
N THR A 288 -39.12 -2.13 5.19
CA THR A 288 -38.04 -1.76 6.10
C THR A 288 -37.03 -0.90 5.35
N ALA A 289 -36.51 0.14 5.99
CA ALA A 289 -35.42 0.95 5.44
C ALA A 289 -34.16 0.09 5.23
N GLU A 290 -33.26 0.55 4.37
CA GLU A 290 -31.97 -0.11 4.09
C GLU A 290 -32.09 -1.58 3.64
N THR A 291 -33.17 -1.92 2.92
CA THR A 291 -33.50 -3.31 2.58
C THR A 291 -33.77 -3.48 1.08
N VAL A 292 -33.27 -4.58 0.51
CA VAL A 292 -33.54 -4.99 -0.87
C VAL A 292 -34.82 -5.82 -0.93
N TYR A 293 -35.72 -5.48 -1.86
CA TYR A 293 -36.98 -6.17 -2.11
C TYR A 293 -37.06 -6.69 -3.54
N TYR A 294 -37.62 -7.89 -3.68
CA TYR A 294 -38.00 -8.53 -4.93
C TYR A 294 -39.51 -8.43 -5.10
N VAL A 295 -39.98 -8.08 -6.30
CA VAL A 295 -41.37 -7.75 -6.58
C VAL A 295 -41.85 -8.42 -7.87
N ARG A 296 -43.06 -8.99 -7.84
CA ARG A 296 -43.74 -9.53 -9.02
C ARG A 296 -45.22 -9.15 -9.01
N ALA A 297 -45.75 -8.72 -10.14
CA ALA A 297 -47.18 -8.64 -10.37
C ALA A 297 -47.78 -10.06 -10.44
N TYR A 298 -49.01 -10.27 -9.98
CA TYR A 298 -49.73 -11.54 -10.07
C TYR A 298 -51.16 -11.34 -10.58
N ALA A 299 -51.69 -12.37 -11.23
CA ALA A 299 -53.10 -12.46 -11.57
C ALA A 299 -53.59 -13.89 -11.45
N THR A 300 -54.76 -14.08 -10.86
CA THR A 300 -55.41 -15.36 -10.62
C THR A 300 -56.69 -15.44 -11.41
N ASN A 301 -56.84 -16.46 -12.23
CA ASN A 301 -58.13 -16.84 -12.84
C ASN A 301 -58.59 -18.19 -12.25
N SER A 302 -59.70 -18.75 -12.74
CA SER A 302 -60.21 -20.04 -12.22
C SER A 302 -59.28 -21.24 -12.43
N LEU A 303 -58.24 -21.08 -13.26
CA LEU A 303 -57.24 -22.11 -13.59
C LEU A 303 -55.96 -21.99 -12.73
N GLY A 304 -55.75 -20.87 -12.03
CA GLY A 304 -54.60 -20.66 -11.14
C GLY A 304 -54.00 -19.25 -11.22
N THR A 305 -52.83 -19.09 -10.61
CA THR A 305 -52.11 -17.80 -10.50
C THR A 305 -50.91 -17.76 -11.44
N ALA A 306 -50.84 -16.72 -12.26
CA ALA A 306 -49.67 -16.34 -13.03
C ALA A 306 -48.94 -15.15 -12.40
N TYR A 307 -47.67 -15.02 -12.72
CA TYR A 307 -46.79 -13.98 -12.20
C TYR A 307 -46.01 -13.32 -13.34
N GLY A 308 -45.83 -12.01 -13.24
CA GLY A 308 -44.95 -11.26 -14.13
C GLY A 308 -43.47 -11.52 -13.89
N ASN A 309 -42.64 -10.81 -14.64
CA ASN A 309 -41.19 -10.77 -14.45
C ASN A 309 -40.84 -10.20 -13.06
N GLU A 310 -39.73 -10.63 -12.49
CA GLU A 310 -39.24 -10.07 -11.23
C GLU A 310 -38.58 -8.71 -11.46
N VAL A 311 -38.85 -7.77 -10.57
CA VAL A 311 -38.18 -6.47 -10.47
C VAL A 311 -37.63 -6.32 -9.05
N THR A 312 -36.47 -5.69 -8.92
CA THR A 312 -35.81 -5.45 -7.62
C THR A 312 -35.66 -3.96 -7.35
N PHE A 313 -35.85 -3.55 -6.10
CA PHE A 313 -35.54 -2.20 -5.62
C PHE A 313 -34.98 -2.25 -4.20
N ASN A 314 -34.41 -1.15 -3.72
CA ASN A 314 -33.96 -1.05 -2.33
C ASN A 314 -34.41 0.27 -1.69
N THR A 315 -34.49 0.28 -0.37
CA THR A 315 -34.90 1.43 0.46
C THR A 315 -33.71 2.11 1.14
N ASN A 316 -32.53 2.11 0.50
CA ASN A 316 -31.31 2.68 1.07
C ASN A 316 -31.28 4.21 0.94
N LEU A 317 -30.84 4.89 2.01
CA LEU A 317 -30.45 6.29 1.94
C LEU A 317 -29.14 6.45 1.13
N PRO A 318 -28.82 7.65 0.63
CA PRO A 318 -27.53 7.91 0.01
C PRO A 318 -26.38 7.67 0.99
N THR A 319 -25.17 7.45 0.48
CA THR A 319 -23.96 7.41 1.31
C THR A 319 -23.14 8.67 1.05
N VAL A 320 -22.86 9.43 2.11
CA VAL A 320 -22.09 10.67 2.04
C VAL A 320 -21.06 10.75 3.17
N THR A 321 -19.88 11.26 2.88
CA THR A 321 -18.83 11.57 3.86
C THR A 321 -18.61 13.07 3.95
N THR A 322 -18.20 13.57 5.12
CA THR A 322 -17.86 14.98 5.31
C THR A 322 -16.39 15.21 5.03
N THR A 323 -16.05 16.29 4.35
CA THR A 323 -14.65 16.70 4.12
C THR A 323 -14.18 17.57 5.28
N ALA A 324 -12.94 17.35 5.74
CA ALA A 324 -12.32 18.13 6.81
C ALA A 324 -12.36 19.64 6.54
N ILE A 325 -12.52 20.41 7.60
CA ILE A 325 -12.71 21.86 7.54
C ILE A 325 -11.38 22.56 7.23
N SER A 326 -11.42 23.59 6.40
CA SER A 326 -10.26 24.36 5.96
C SER A 326 -10.62 25.84 5.74
N ASN A 327 -9.64 26.69 5.37
CA ASN A 327 -9.82 28.11 5.02
C ASN A 327 -10.68 28.91 6.03
N ILE A 328 -10.43 28.73 7.33
CA ILE A 328 -11.20 29.38 8.39
C ILE A 328 -10.86 30.88 8.42
N THR A 329 -11.87 31.73 8.32
CA THR A 329 -11.82 33.20 8.42
C THR A 329 -12.68 33.72 9.57
N MET A 330 -12.77 35.04 9.74
CA MET A 330 -13.60 35.69 10.75
C MET A 330 -15.10 35.39 10.62
N THR A 331 -15.58 35.08 9.40
CA THR A 331 -17.01 34.95 9.10
C THR A 331 -17.34 33.74 8.24
N SER A 332 -16.33 32.94 7.86
CA SER A 332 -16.53 31.77 7.02
C SER A 332 -15.50 30.66 7.25
N ALA A 333 -15.79 29.45 6.80
CA ALA A 333 -14.85 28.34 6.67
C ALA A 333 -15.24 27.48 5.46
N ASP A 334 -14.33 26.68 4.91
CA ASP A 334 -14.66 25.75 3.83
C ASP A 334 -14.75 24.31 4.35
N SER A 335 -15.73 23.56 3.88
CA SER A 335 -15.87 22.12 4.05
C SER A 335 -16.42 21.52 2.75
N GLY A 336 -17.04 20.36 2.81
CA GLY A 336 -17.61 19.70 1.65
C GLY A 336 -17.99 18.27 1.97
N GLY A 337 -18.22 17.47 0.94
CA GLY A 337 -18.47 16.06 1.12
C GLY A 337 -18.28 15.27 -0.16
N GLU A 338 -18.36 13.96 -0.04
CA GLU A 338 -18.38 13.05 -1.17
C GLU A 338 -19.59 12.14 -1.07
N VAL A 339 -20.48 12.21 -2.05
CA VAL A 339 -21.56 11.23 -2.20
C VAL A 339 -21.02 10.05 -3.00
N THR A 340 -20.82 8.91 -2.34
CA THR A 340 -20.22 7.71 -2.95
C THR A 340 -21.26 6.72 -3.48
N ASP A 341 -22.50 6.82 -3.01
CA ASP A 341 -23.62 5.98 -3.44
C ASP A 341 -24.93 6.79 -3.41
N GLU A 342 -25.77 6.66 -4.44
CA GLU A 342 -27.10 7.29 -4.48
C GLU A 342 -28.11 6.55 -3.58
N GLY A 343 -27.84 5.30 -3.22
CA GLY A 343 -28.77 4.46 -2.49
C GLY A 343 -29.90 3.93 -3.39
N GLY A 344 -31.13 3.91 -2.88
CA GLY A 344 -32.28 3.34 -3.60
C GLY A 344 -32.86 4.19 -4.72
N THR A 345 -32.67 5.52 -4.66
CA THR A 345 -33.08 6.48 -5.70
C THR A 345 -32.05 7.58 -5.87
N SER A 346 -32.09 8.28 -7.02
CA SER A 346 -31.13 9.34 -7.32
C SER A 346 -31.15 10.47 -6.30
N VAL A 347 -29.97 10.97 -5.96
CA VAL A 347 -29.78 12.08 -5.02
C VAL A 347 -30.33 13.38 -5.62
N THR A 348 -31.31 13.96 -4.95
CA THR A 348 -32.04 15.16 -5.36
C THR A 348 -31.40 16.45 -4.83
N THR A 349 -30.73 16.40 -3.67
CA THR A 349 -29.93 17.51 -3.12
C THR A 349 -28.77 17.00 -2.28
N LYS A 350 -27.66 17.73 -2.27
CA LYS A 350 -26.51 17.50 -1.38
C LYS A 350 -25.94 18.82 -0.90
N GLY A 351 -25.21 18.80 0.20
CA GLY A 351 -24.49 19.97 0.70
C GLY A 351 -23.89 19.76 2.06
N ILE A 352 -23.66 20.84 2.81
CA ILE A 352 -23.19 20.84 4.19
C ILE A 352 -24.29 21.40 5.07
N CYS A 353 -24.46 20.87 6.28
CA CYS A 353 -25.27 21.43 7.34
C CYS A 353 -24.40 21.75 8.57
N TRP A 354 -24.70 22.86 9.26
CA TRP A 354 -23.96 23.28 10.44
C TRP A 354 -24.80 24.05 11.46
N SER A 355 -24.44 23.90 12.72
CA SER A 355 -25.06 24.63 13.84
C SER A 355 -24.10 24.72 15.03
N THR A 356 -24.48 25.45 16.07
CA THR A 356 -23.72 25.51 17.34
C THR A 356 -24.05 24.36 18.29
N GLU A 357 -24.99 23.48 17.92
CA GLU A 357 -25.37 22.30 18.68
C GLU A 357 -24.87 21.03 17.95
N PRO A 358 -24.51 19.94 18.66
CA PRO A 358 -24.09 18.71 18.02
C PRO A 358 -25.17 18.07 17.14
N ASN A 359 -24.74 17.33 16.12
CA ASN A 359 -25.55 16.61 15.13
C ASN A 359 -26.45 17.53 14.28
N PRO A 360 -25.87 18.51 13.55
CA PRO A 360 -26.65 19.35 12.66
C PRO A 360 -27.39 18.51 11.60
N THR A 361 -28.54 19.01 11.19
CA THR A 361 -29.42 18.41 10.19
C THR A 361 -29.78 19.43 9.12
N ILE A 362 -30.55 19.02 8.11
CA ILE A 362 -31.04 19.95 7.08
C ILE A 362 -32.03 21.03 7.60
N GLU A 363 -32.46 20.96 8.86
CA GLU A 363 -33.25 22.00 9.53
C GLU A 363 -32.39 23.14 10.10
N ASP A 364 -31.06 22.95 10.16
CA ASP A 364 -30.10 23.94 10.60
C ASP A 364 -29.61 24.81 9.42
N ASN A 365 -28.45 25.45 9.54
CA ASN A 365 -27.86 26.17 8.41
C ASN A 365 -27.37 25.16 7.37
N ILE A 366 -27.64 25.39 6.09
CA ILE A 366 -27.24 24.49 5.01
C ILE A 366 -26.65 25.21 3.79
N THR A 367 -25.81 24.50 3.04
CA THR A 367 -25.53 24.78 1.63
C THR A 367 -26.33 23.84 0.73
N ASN A 368 -26.44 24.17 -0.56
CA ASN A 368 -26.97 23.27 -1.58
C ASN A 368 -26.02 23.26 -2.77
N ASP A 369 -25.37 22.11 -2.97
CA ASP A 369 -24.29 21.88 -3.91
C ASP A 369 -24.75 20.98 -5.08
N GLY A 370 -26.07 20.94 -5.30
CA GLY A 370 -26.70 20.27 -6.43
C GLY A 370 -27.06 18.81 -6.16
N ASN A 371 -27.02 17.99 -7.22
CA ASN A 371 -27.63 16.66 -7.26
C ASN A 371 -26.57 15.59 -7.59
N GLY A 372 -26.94 14.31 -7.48
CA GLY A 372 -26.13 13.16 -7.90
C GLY A 372 -24.84 12.93 -7.09
N ILE A 373 -24.06 11.92 -7.51
CA ILE A 373 -22.82 11.50 -6.84
C ILE A 373 -21.65 12.49 -7.00
N GLY A 374 -20.57 12.24 -6.24
CA GLY A 374 -19.27 12.89 -6.40
C GLY A 374 -18.89 13.86 -5.28
N VAL A 375 -17.64 14.33 -5.35
CA VAL A 375 -17.04 15.27 -4.40
C VAL A 375 -17.55 16.70 -4.67
N TYR A 376 -17.81 17.44 -3.60
CA TYR A 376 -18.14 18.86 -3.62
C TYR A 376 -17.49 19.58 -2.45
N THR A 377 -17.32 20.89 -2.61
CA THR A 377 -16.75 21.80 -1.61
C THR A 377 -17.68 23.00 -1.45
N SER A 378 -17.91 23.42 -0.21
CA SER A 378 -18.87 24.45 0.15
C SER A 378 -18.29 25.39 1.20
N THR A 379 -18.65 26.66 1.10
CA THR A 379 -18.28 27.67 2.10
C THR A 379 -19.39 27.78 3.14
N ILE A 380 -19.01 27.58 4.40
CA ILE A 380 -19.79 27.80 5.61
C ILE A 380 -19.71 29.29 5.92
N ASP A 381 -20.78 30.04 5.70
CA ASP A 381 -20.83 31.49 5.96
C ASP A 381 -21.61 31.81 7.25
N GLY A 382 -21.44 33.04 7.75
CA GLY A 382 -22.24 33.57 8.87
C GLY A 382 -21.86 33.02 10.24
N ILE A 383 -20.68 32.39 10.35
CA ILE A 383 -20.12 31.96 11.62
C ILE A 383 -19.62 33.17 12.42
N SER A 384 -19.75 33.10 13.75
CA SER A 384 -19.29 34.14 14.68
C SER A 384 -17.98 33.71 15.34
N LEU A 385 -17.14 34.69 15.70
CA LEU A 385 -15.92 34.45 16.49
C LEU A 385 -16.24 33.85 17.86
N ASN A 386 -15.27 33.15 18.44
CA ASN A 386 -15.36 32.53 19.77
C ASN A 386 -16.58 31.61 19.96
N SER A 387 -16.89 30.83 18.93
CA SER A 387 -18.00 29.88 18.90
C SER A 387 -17.53 28.53 18.37
N THR A 388 -18.16 27.46 18.83
CA THR A 388 -17.96 26.11 18.29
C THR A 388 -19.14 25.78 17.38
N TYR A 389 -18.85 25.31 16.19
CA TYR A 389 -19.82 24.82 15.23
C TYR A 389 -19.57 23.34 14.94
N TYR A 390 -20.64 22.58 14.77
CA TYR A 390 -20.63 21.20 14.31
C TYR A 390 -21.06 21.20 12.86
N VAL A 391 -20.37 20.44 12.01
CA VAL A 391 -20.49 20.47 10.55
C VAL A 391 -20.63 19.06 10.01
N ARG A 392 -21.61 18.83 9.14
CA ARG A 392 -21.84 17.53 8.49
C ARG A 392 -22.22 17.71 7.03
N ALA A 393 -21.66 16.90 6.15
CA ALA A 393 -22.20 16.74 4.80
C ALA A 393 -23.57 16.04 4.86
N TYR A 394 -24.49 16.41 3.97
CA TYR A 394 -25.78 15.74 3.81
C TYR A 394 -26.03 15.40 2.34
N ALA A 395 -26.78 14.33 2.10
CA ALA A 395 -27.29 13.96 0.79
C ALA A 395 -28.70 13.39 0.92
N THR A 396 -29.61 13.90 0.11
CA THR A 396 -31.04 13.57 0.13
C THR A 396 -31.42 12.90 -1.18
N ASN A 397 -32.12 11.77 -1.11
CA ASN A 397 -32.85 11.18 -2.23
C ASN A 397 -34.35 11.16 -1.89
N SER A 398 -35.19 10.53 -2.73
CA SER A 398 -36.64 10.46 -2.45
C SER A 398 -37.00 9.63 -1.20
N ILE A 399 -36.07 8.82 -0.71
CA ILE A 399 -36.23 7.96 0.47
C ILE A 399 -35.98 8.77 1.74
N GLY A 400 -34.94 9.61 1.75
CA GLY A 400 -34.66 10.51 2.86
C GLY A 400 -33.26 11.12 2.80
N THR A 401 -32.83 11.70 3.92
CA THR A 401 -31.52 12.37 4.04
C THR A 401 -30.54 11.55 4.87
N SER A 402 -29.37 11.34 4.29
CA SER A 402 -28.18 10.80 4.96
C SER A 402 -27.24 11.92 5.36
N TYR A 403 -26.38 11.63 6.33
CA TYR A 403 -25.40 12.58 6.84
C TYR A 403 -24.04 11.92 7.03
N GLY A 404 -22.99 12.64 6.67
CA GLY A 404 -21.62 12.23 6.90
C GLY A 404 -21.24 12.30 8.38
N GLN A 405 -19.98 11.95 8.65
CA GLN A 405 -19.41 12.10 9.97
C GLN A 405 -19.35 13.58 10.40
N GLU A 406 -19.38 13.83 11.70
CA GLU A 406 -19.35 15.18 12.25
C GLU A 406 -17.92 15.72 12.35
N GLU A 407 -17.73 16.95 11.86
CA GLU A 407 -16.51 17.74 12.00
C GLU A 407 -16.77 18.93 12.94
N ILE A 408 -15.76 19.32 13.72
CA ILE A 408 -15.86 20.41 14.70
C ILE A 408 -15.05 21.62 14.20
N LEU A 409 -15.71 22.78 14.11
CA LEU A 409 -15.13 24.07 13.78
C LEU A 409 -15.09 24.96 15.02
N GLU A 410 -13.88 25.29 15.49
CA GLU A 410 -13.67 26.29 16.54
C GLU A 410 -13.22 27.61 15.91
N THR A 411 -13.96 28.71 16.18
CA THR A 411 -13.64 30.06 15.67
C THR A 411 -12.84 30.91 16.67
N ASN A 412 -12.23 30.27 17.68
CA ASN A 412 -11.38 30.89 18.70
C ASN A 412 -9.89 30.61 18.44
N ILE A 413 -9.45 30.69 17.19
CA ILE A 413 -8.05 30.44 16.86
C ILE A 413 -7.27 31.72 17.11
N LEU A 414 -6.46 31.74 18.17
CA LEU A 414 -5.53 32.84 18.45
C LEU A 414 -4.45 32.91 17.34
N PRO A 415 -3.83 34.09 17.13
CA PRO A 415 -2.70 34.20 16.22
C PRO A 415 -1.58 33.23 16.58
N THR A 416 -0.80 32.75 15.61
CA THR A 416 0.40 31.96 15.89
C THR A 416 1.62 32.86 15.75
N VAL A 417 2.43 32.94 16.80
CA VAL A 417 3.65 33.75 16.83
C VAL A 417 4.80 32.94 17.42
N THR A 418 5.99 33.07 16.85
CA THR A 418 7.24 32.52 17.38
C THR A 418 8.12 33.65 17.87
N THR A 419 8.92 33.38 18.91
CA THR A 419 9.93 34.34 19.41
C THR A 419 11.21 34.15 18.60
N ALA A 420 11.88 35.23 18.23
CA ALA A 420 13.19 35.14 17.58
C ALA A 420 14.29 35.02 18.64
N GLU A 421 15.41 34.36 18.29
CA GLU A 421 16.59 34.29 19.15
C GLU A 421 17.04 35.69 19.60
N ILE A 422 17.55 35.77 20.82
CA ILE A 422 18.07 37.02 21.38
C ILE A 422 19.49 37.24 20.89
N ILE A 423 19.75 38.41 20.32
CA ILE A 423 21.04 38.81 19.75
C ILE A 423 21.47 40.19 20.28
N ASN A 424 22.70 40.61 19.95
CA ASN A 424 23.21 41.95 20.26
C ASN A 424 23.08 42.35 21.75
N VAL A 425 23.35 41.40 22.65
CA VAL A 425 23.22 41.60 24.10
C VAL A 425 24.34 42.48 24.62
N THR A 426 23.98 43.59 25.27
CA THR A 426 24.86 44.51 25.98
C THR A 426 24.47 44.59 27.46
N SER A 427 25.21 45.38 28.25
CA SER A 427 24.91 45.60 29.67
C SER A 427 23.60 46.34 29.95
N THR A 428 22.98 46.96 28.94
CA THR A 428 21.75 47.77 29.10
C THR A 428 20.67 47.51 28.06
N SER A 429 20.96 46.72 27.02
CA SER A 429 20.01 46.38 25.96
C SER A 429 20.27 45.02 25.33
N ALA A 430 19.28 44.46 24.65
CA ALA A 430 19.41 43.30 23.76
C ALA A 430 18.45 43.48 22.57
N GLU A 431 18.55 42.65 21.54
CA GLU A 431 17.60 42.61 20.43
C GLU A 431 16.97 41.23 20.35
N SER A 432 15.65 41.19 20.13
CA SER A 432 14.91 39.96 19.83
C SER A 432 13.81 40.34 18.84
N GLY A 433 12.76 39.54 18.73
CA GLY A 433 11.67 39.79 17.81
C GLY A 433 10.72 38.62 17.78
N GLY A 434 10.01 38.49 16.68
CA GLY A 434 9.18 37.32 16.43
C GLY A 434 8.67 37.26 15.01
N GLU A 435 8.02 36.17 14.68
CA GLU A 435 7.30 36.00 13.43
C GLU A 435 5.84 35.65 13.73
N VAL A 436 4.92 36.48 13.26
CA VAL A 436 3.50 36.13 13.26
C VAL A 436 3.24 35.27 12.02
N ILE A 437 3.11 33.97 12.23
CA ILE A 437 2.97 32.94 11.18
C ILE A 437 1.53 32.92 10.65
N SER A 438 0.55 33.13 11.52
CA SER A 438 -0.88 33.12 11.17
C SER A 438 -1.64 34.12 12.02
N GLU A 439 -2.63 34.78 11.43
CA GLU A 439 -3.56 35.65 12.15
C GLU A 439 -4.59 34.84 12.96
N GLY A 440 -4.65 33.51 12.81
CA GLY A 440 -5.73 32.72 13.38
C GLY A 440 -7.09 33.17 12.79
N SER A 441 -8.11 33.27 13.63
CA SER A 441 -9.46 33.63 13.19
C SER A 441 -9.74 35.14 13.19
N ALA A 442 -8.81 36.01 13.62
CA ALA A 442 -9.00 37.47 13.59
C ALA A 442 -7.68 38.21 13.35
N SER A 443 -7.73 39.27 12.54
CA SER A 443 -6.53 40.03 12.19
C SER A 443 -5.76 40.54 13.42
N VAL A 444 -4.44 40.44 13.33
CA VAL A 444 -3.53 40.82 14.41
C VAL A 444 -3.49 42.33 14.50
N THR A 445 -4.03 42.89 15.57
CA THR A 445 -4.11 44.33 15.81
C THR A 445 -2.82 44.89 16.40
N THR A 446 -2.05 44.07 17.11
CA THR A 446 -0.79 44.49 17.73
C THR A 446 0.16 43.29 17.86
N LYS A 447 1.45 43.47 17.58
CA LYS A 447 2.51 42.49 17.83
C LYS A 447 3.72 43.15 18.47
N GLY A 448 4.55 42.37 19.14
CA GLY A 448 5.81 42.84 19.71
C GLY A 448 6.44 41.81 20.63
N ILE A 449 7.44 42.21 21.41
CA ILE A 449 8.02 41.35 22.46
C ILE A 449 7.59 41.83 23.84
N CYS A 450 7.48 40.89 24.78
CA CYS A 450 7.27 41.15 26.20
C CYS A 450 8.39 40.51 27.03
N TRP A 451 8.84 41.19 28.08
CA TRP A 451 9.91 40.68 28.94
C TRP A 451 9.78 41.10 30.41
N SER A 452 10.24 40.23 31.30
CA SER A 452 10.26 40.46 32.74
C SER A 452 11.35 39.63 33.42
N THR A 453 11.61 39.87 34.71
CA THR A 453 12.50 39.02 35.53
C THR A 453 11.81 37.75 36.06
N GLU A 454 10.49 37.67 35.92
CA GLU A 454 9.67 36.49 36.26
C GLU A 454 9.35 35.67 35.00
N PRO A 455 9.28 34.33 35.09
CA PRO A 455 8.93 33.48 33.95
C PRO A 455 7.53 33.75 33.40
N ASN A 456 7.35 33.47 32.11
CA ASN A 456 6.14 33.64 31.31
C ASN A 456 5.66 35.10 31.24
N PRO A 457 6.49 36.03 30.74
CA PRO A 457 6.07 37.41 30.57
C PRO A 457 4.84 37.50 29.67
N THR A 458 4.02 38.49 29.95
CA THR A 458 2.78 38.81 29.25
C THR A 458 2.80 40.26 28.79
N ILE A 459 1.76 40.69 28.08
CA ILE A 459 1.61 42.10 27.67
C ILE A 459 1.45 43.09 28.84
N GLU A 460 1.25 42.60 30.08
CA GLU A 460 1.22 43.43 31.29
C GLU A 460 2.63 43.76 31.83
N ASP A 461 3.66 43.09 31.32
CA ASP A 461 5.07 43.34 31.64
C ASP A 461 5.68 44.41 30.74
N ASN A 462 7.02 44.49 30.66
CA ASN A 462 7.65 45.39 29.70
C ASN A 462 7.38 44.88 28.29
N THR A 463 6.97 45.77 27.39
CA THR A 463 6.60 45.41 26.02
C THR A 463 7.16 46.36 24.98
N THR A 464 7.28 45.88 23.74
CA THR A 464 7.35 46.71 22.53
C THR A 464 6.03 46.63 21.75
N ASN A 465 5.86 47.53 20.78
CA ASN A 465 4.77 47.49 19.81
C ASN A 465 5.36 47.69 18.42
N ASP A 466 5.31 46.64 17.61
CA ASP A 466 5.96 46.51 16.32
C ASP A 466 4.93 46.45 15.17
N GLY A 467 3.73 46.98 15.42
CA GLY A 467 2.67 47.15 14.43
C GLY A 467 1.66 46.01 14.42
N ASN A 468 1.08 45.75 13.24
CA ASN A 468 -0.03 44.82 13.03
C ASN A 468 0.30 43.80 11.93
N GLY A 469 -0.61 42.84 11.73
CA GLY A 469 -0.53 41.84 10.65
C GLY A 469 0.59 40.80 10.79
N ILE A 470 0.66 39.89 9.80
CA ILE A 470 1.64 38.80 9.74
C ILE A 470 3.09 39.25 9.48
N GLY A 471 4.03 38.33 9.65
CA GLY A 471 5.42 38.47 9.24
C GLY A 471 6.41 38.75 10.38
N VAL A 472 7.69 38.75 10.00
CA VAL A 472 8.85 38.91 10.89
C VAL A 472 9.01 40.35 11.35
N TYR A 473 9.37 40.54 12.61
CA TYR A 473 9.74 41.82 13.20
C TYR A 473 10.90 41.65 14.18
N THR A 474 11.63 42.74 14.40
CA THR A 474 12.73 42.82 15.37
C THR A 474 12.54 44.04 16.27
N SER A 475 12.92 43.89 17.54
CA SER A 475 12.65 44.85 18.59
C SER A 475 13.82 44.91 19.58
N THR A 476 14.11 46.11 20.09
CA THR A 476 15.16 46.31 21.09
C THR A 476 14.58 46.22 22.50
N ILE A 477 15.10 45.28 23.29
CA ILE A 477 14.89 45.13 24.72
C ILE A 477 15.74 46.18 25.44
N ASN A 478 15.11 47.10 26.17
CA ASN A 478 15.79 48.16 26.91
C ASN A 478 15.51 48.06 28.41
N GLY A 479 16.35 48.71 29.22
CA GLY A 479 16.13 48.79 30.67
C GLY A 479 16.49 47.51 31.42
N ILE A 480 17.30 46.64 30.81
CA ILE A 480 17.89 45.48 31.47
C ILE A 480 19.10 45.90 32.30
N SER A 481 19.36 45.18 33.38
CA SER A 481 20.48 45.42 34.30
C SER A 481 21.49 44.29 34.22
N LEU A 482 22.78 44.55 34.47
CA LEU A 482 23.81 43.53 34.64
C LEU A 482 23.47 42.56 35.79
N ASN A 483 24.00 41.34 35.70
CA ASN A 483 23.84 40.25 36.67
C ASN A 483 22.37 39.90 36.97
N SER A 484 21.53 39.90 35.94
CA SER A 484 20.11 39.59 36.03
C SER A 484 19.71 38.56 34.97
N THR A 485 18.59 37.88 35.22
CA THR A 485 17.96 36.98 34.24
C THR A 485 16.60 37.55 33.88
N TYR A 486 16.33 37.63 32.58
CA TYR A 486 15.06 38.05 32.01
C TYR A 486 14.49 36.93 31.14
N TYR A 487 13.18 36.85 31.11
CA TYR A 487 12.43 35.97 30.22
C TYR A 487 11.79 36.83 29.14
N VAL A 488 11.85 36.40 27.88
CA VAL A 488 11.42 37.16 26.71
C VAL A 488 10.48 36.31 25.86
N ARG A 489 9.37 36.89 25.41
CA ARG A 489 8.42 36.24 24.49
C ARG A 489 7.90 37.22 23.46
N ALA A 490 7.85 36.80 22.20
CA ALA A 490 7.03 37.47 21.20
C ALA A 490 5.54 37.33 21.56
N TYR A 491 4.73 38.31 21.21
CA TYR A 491 3.28 38.29 21.38
C TYR A 491 2.57 38.80 20.12
N ALA A 492 1.35 38.33 19.92
CA ALA A 492 0.44 38.82 18.89
C ALA A 492 -0.97 38.88 19.45
N THR A 493 -1.58 40.05 19.39
CA THR A 493 -2.92 40.34 19.91
C THR A 493 -3.88 40.57 18.76
N SER A 494 -5.02 39.91 18.81
CA SER A 494 -6.19 40.19 17.96
C SER A 494 -7.41 40.52 18.84
N SER A 495 -8.57 40.74 18.23
CA SER A 495 -9.83 40.92 18.97
C SER A 495 -10.28 39.69 19.77
N ILE A 496 -9.68 38.51 19.48
CA ILE A 496 -9.97 37.24 20.16
C ILE A 496 -9.14 37.10 21.44
N GLY A 497 -7.89 37.56 21.41
CA GLY A 497 -6.98 37.49 22.54
C GLY A 497 -5.52 37.62 22.12
N THR A 498 -4.61 37.36 23.06
CA THR A 498 -3.17 37.45 22.84
C THR A 498 -2.56 36.06 22.88
N SER A 499 -1.81 35.72 21.83
CA SER A 499 -0.90 34.58 21.83
C SER A 499 0.53 35.03 22.10
N TYR A 500 1.34 34.06 22.51
CA TYR A 500 2.73 34.27 22.86
C TYR A 500 3.58 33.17 22.27
N GLY A 501 4.75 33.54 21.77
CA GLY A 501 5.74 32.60 21.30
C GLY A 501 6.37 31.81 22.44
N GLN A 502 7.30 30.94 22.05
CA GLN A 502 8.12 30.23 23.01
C GLN A 502 8.97 31.23 23.83
N GLN A 503 9.31 30.84 25.06
CA GLN A 503 10.08 31.71 25.94
C GLN A 503 11.57 31.56 25.70
N GLU A 504 12.22 32.69 25.47
CA GLU A 504 13.68 32.81 25.44
C GLU A 504 14.20 33.37 26.76
N ILE A 505 15.42 32.98 27.14
CA ILE A 505 16.06 33.41 28.38
C ILE A 505 17.22 34.35 28.03
N LEU A 506 17.13 35.59 28.52
CA LEU A 506 18.16 36.60 28.44
C LEU A 506 18.92 36.67 29.77
N GLY A 507 20.18 36.25 29.79
CA GLY A 507 21.08 36.52 30.90
C GLY A 507 21.94 37.76 30.67
N THR A 508 22.33 38.45 31.74
CA THR A 508 23.27 39.59 31.69
C THR A 508 24.44 39.43 32.66
N ASN A 509 24.81 38.20 33.00
CA ASN A 509 25.92 37.92 33.91
C ASN A 509 27.27 38.12 33.19
N LEU A 510 28.17 38.87 33.82
CA LEU A 510 29.59 38.89 33.43
C LEU A 510 30.22 37.50 33.62
N PRO A 511 31.34 37.21 32.95
CA PRO A 511 32.04 35.96 33.20
C PRO A 511 32.58 35.92 34.63
N GLN A 512 32.80 34.72 35.16
CA GLN A 512 33.47 34.50 36.43
C GLN A 512 34.82 33.85 36.16
N VAL A 513 35.87 34.50 36.63
CA VAL A 513 37.25 34.06 36.50
C VAL A 513 37.92 34.12 37.87
N THR A 514 38.72 33.10 38.19
CA THR A 514 39.53 33.07 39.41
C THR A 514 41.01 33.03 39.07
N THR A 515 41.79 33.79 39.82
CA THR A 515 43.25 33.69 39.83
C THR A 515 43.61 32.69 40.92
N GLN A 516 44.23 31.56 40.57
CA GLN A 516 44.46 30.49 41.54
C GLN A 516 45.81 30.67 42.24
N GLN A 517 46.92 30.47 41.53
CA GLN A 517 48.27 30.56 42.10
C GLN A 517 49.33 30.93 41.04
N ALA A 518 50.38 31.64 41.46
CA ALA A 518 51.63 31.71 40.72
C ALA A 518 52.48 30.51 41.13
N VAL A 519 52.60 29.51 40.26
CA VAL A 519 53.05 28.19 40.72
C VAL A 519 54.57 28.07 40.69
N TYR A 520 55.28 28.63 39.70
CA TYR A 520 56.75 28.52 39.60
C TYR A 520 57.43 29.75 38.98
N HIS A 521 58.71 29.95 39.32
CA HIS A 521 59.40 31.24 39.29
C HIS A 521 60.75 31.16 38.57
N THR A 522 60.95 32.01 37.57
CA THR A 522 62.30 32.43 37.17
C THR A 522 62.52 33.91 37.54
N ASP A 523 63.71 34.46 37.30
CA ASP A 523 63.96 35.89 37.49
C ASP A 523 63.23 36.75 36.47
N ALA A 524 62.87 36.17 35.32
CA ALA A 524 62.29 36.87 34.19
C ALA A 524 60.87 36.41 33.84
N THR A 525 60.38 35.32 34.45
CA THR A 525 59.08 34.73 34.10
C THR A 525 58.28 34.28 35.32
N ALA A 526 56.96 34.24 35.19
CA ALA A 526 56.07 33.55 36.12
C ALA A 526 54.95 32.83 35.35
N LEU A 527 54.59 31.63 35.78
CA LEU A 527 53.44 30.91 35.26
C LEU A 527 52.23 31.14 36.18
N ILE A 528 51.16 31.69 35.64
CA ILE A 528 49.96 32.07 36.38
C ILE A 528 48.82 31.16 35.98
N ASP A 529 48.34 30.37 36.93
CA ASP A 529 47.16 29.54 36.74
C ASP A 529 45.89 30.32 37.08
N ALA A 530 44.93 30.21 36.19
CA ALA A 530 43.64 30.84 36.28
C ALA A 530 42.57 29.90 35.72
N GLU A 531 41.32 30.18 36.05
CA GLU A 531 40.20 29.41 35.54
C GLU A 531 39.03 30.34 35.26
N VAL A 532 38.50 30.26 34.05
CA VAL A 532 37.17 30.80 33.75
C VAL A 532 36.16 29.76 34.21
N ILE A 533 35.57 30.01 35.39
CA ILE A 533 34.60 29.13 36.05
C ILE A 533 33.26 29.15 35.30
N ASN A 534 32.89 30.31 34.76
CA ASN A 534 31.63 30.50 34.05
C ASN A 534 31.78 31.63 33.02
N GLU A 535 31.23 31.45 31.82
CA GLU A 535 31.18 32.49 30.78
C GLU A 535 30.17 33.60 31.07
N GLY A 536 29.32 33.40 32.07
CA GLY A 536 28.24 34.33 32.38
C GLY A 536 27.09 34.14 31.39
N SER A 537 26.72 35.19 30.67
CA SER A 537 25.58 35.16 29.74
C SER A 537 25.94 35.49 28.29
N ALA A 538 27.23 35.57 27.99
CA ALA A 538 27.76 35.66 26.64
C ALA A 538 29.12 34.95 26.62
N ASN A 539 29.46 34.32 25.49
CA ASN A 539 30.74 33.62 25.34
C ASN A 539 31.90 34.54 25.69
N VAL A 540 32.88 34.01 26.41
CA VAL A 540 34.13 34.73 26.69
C VAL A 540 34.89 34.85 25.39
N THR A 541 35.01 36.07 24.88
CA THR A 541 35.72 36.39 23.63
C THR A 541 37.21 36.57 23.84
N GLU A 542 37.64 36.82 25.09
CA GLU A 542 39.04 36.92 25.45
C GLU A 542 39.23 36.63 26.95
N ARG A 543 40.23 35.84 27.30
CA ARG A 543 40.69 35.62 28.67
C ARG A 543 42.19 35.79 28.76
N GLY A 544 42.71 36.07 29.94
CA GLY A 544 44.14 36.24 30.13
C GLY A 544 44.51 36.64 31.55
N VAL A 545 45.68 37.26 31.70
CA VAL A 545 46.14 37.81 32.97
C VAL A 545 46.61 39.25 32.78
N CYS A 546 46.39 40.09 33.79
CA CYS A 546 46.98 41.42 33.90
C CYS A 546 47.87 41.52 35.15
N TRP A 547 48.95 42.30 35.05
CA TRP A 547 49.90 42.46 36.13
C TRP A 547 50.52 43.86 36.18
N SER A 548 50.95 44.24 37.38
CA SER A 548 51.61 45.51 37.65
C SER A 548 52.52 45.39 38.87
N THR A 549 53.42 46.35 39.07
CA THR A 549 54.18 46.48 40.33
C THR A 549 53.38 47.21 41.41
N THR A 550 52.17 47.66 41.09
CA THR A 550 51.19 48.24 42.02
C THR A 550 49.96 47.34 42.17
N PRO A 551 49.28 47.35 43.34
CA PRO A 551 48.05 46.58 43.55
C PRO A 551 46.92 46.94 42.57
N THR A 552 45.97 46.02 42.42
CA THR A 552 44.75 46.06 41.62
C THR A 552 44.96 46.23 40.12
N PRO A 553 45.78 45.38 39.46
CA PRO A 553 46.01 45.49 38.03
C PRO A 553 44.70 45.31 37.23
N THR A 554 44.63 46.02 36.11
CA THR A 554 43.53 45.98 35.14
C THR A 554 44.10 45.81 33.73
N LEU A 555 43.25 45.70 32.71
CA LEU A 555 43.69 45.69 31.31
C LEU A 555 44.43 46.97 30.86
N ASN A 556 44.37 48.06 31.63
CA ASN A 556 45.15 49.27 31.35
C ASN A 556 46.62 49.17 31.82
N ASP A 557 46.96 48.14 32.60
CA ASP A 557 48.32 47.82 33.02
C ASP A 557 48.99 46.89 31.99
N ASN A 558 49.98 46.09 32.40
CA ASN A 558 50.47 45.01 31.55
C ASN A 558 49.43 43.90 31.50
N SER A 559 49.13 43.38 30.32
CA SER A 559 48.19 42.27 30.15
C SER A 559 48.64 41.35 29.03
N LEU A 560 48.25 40.09 29.13
CA LEU A 560 48.53 39.06 28.14
C LEU A 560 47.29 38.18 27.99
N SER A 561 46.77 38.13 26.77
CA SER A 561 45.67 37.25 26.39
C SER A 561 46.16 35.81 26.24
N ASN A 562 45.29 34.85 26.57
CA ASN A 562 45.49 33.42 26.44
C ASN A 562 44.31 32.73 25.71
N GLY A 563 43.77 33.43 24.72
CA GLY A 563 42.65 32.94 23.91
C GLY A 563 41.29 33.28 24.52
N ASP A 564 40.32 32.40 24.32
CA ASP A 564 38.90 32.57 24.65
C ASP A 564 38.32 31.34 25.40
N GLY A 565 37.05 31.39 25.78
CA GLY A 565 36.31 30.24 26.30
C GLY A 565 36.47 29.88 27.79
N LEU A 566 35.80 28.78 28.19
CA LEU A 566 35.79 28.20 29.55
C LEU A 566 37.04 27.40 29.95
N GLY A 567 37.21 27.22 31.25
CA GLY A 567 38.13 26.23 31.83
C GLY A 567 39.43 26.82 32.35
N SER A 568 40.25 25.93 32.91
CA SER A 568 41.56 26.26 33.46
C SER A 568 42.54 26.60 32.35
N TYR A 569 43.42 27.55 32.64
CA TYR A 569 44.46 27.98 31.72
C TYR A 569 45.65 28.53 32.48
N SER A 570 46.83 28.43 31.86
CA SER A 570 48.08 28.91 32.42
C SER A 570 48.66 29.97 31.49
N VAL A 571 49.12 31.10 32.05
CA VAL A 571 49.77 32.17 31.29
C VAL A 571 51.19 32.39 31.79
N ALA A 572 52.16 32.20 30.90
CA ALA A 572 53.54 32.58 31.17
C ALA A 572 53.69 34.09 30.93
N ILE A 573 53.95 34.85 31.99
CA ILE A 573 54.32 36.26 31.89
C ILE A 573 55.85 36.35 31.80
N ASP A 574 56.35 37.02 30.77
CA ASP A 574 57.79 37.16 30.49
C ASP A 574 58.29 38.59 30.76
N GLY A 575 59.61 38.77 30.77
CA GLY A 575 60.25 40.08 30.90
C GLY A 575 60.10 40.72 32.29
N LEU A 576 59.84 39.90 33.30
CA LEU A 576 59.82 40.36 34.68
C LEU A 576 61.21 40.82 35.11
N MET A 577 61.27 41.88 35.91
CA MET A 577 62.52 42.33 36.49
C MET A 577 62.88 41.41 37.63
N ALA A 578 64.12 40.92 37.67
CA ALA A 578 64.62 40.09 38.76
C ALA A 578 64.47 40.80 40.12
N ASN A 579 64.05 40.06 41.16
CA ASN A 579 63.91 40.56 42.53
C ASN A 579 62.92 41.73 42.68
N ALA A 580 61.83 41.71 41.92
CA ALA A 580 60.76 42.71 41.98
C ALA A 580 59.43 42.08 42.39
N ASN A 581 58.58 42.86 43.08
CA ASN A 581 57.24 42.45 43.48
C ASN A 581 56.21 42.85 42.42
N TYR A 582 55.32 41.92 42.08
CA TYR A 582 54.24 42.07 41.13
C TYR A 582 52.90 41.68 41.78
N TYR A 583 51.82 42.34 41.35
CA TYR A 583 50.44 41.99 41.64
C TYR A 583 49.80 41.52 40.34
N ILE A 584 49.06 40.42 40.38
CA ILE A 584 48.60 39.71 39.20
C ILE A 584 47.13 39.32 39.38
N ARG A 585 46.33 39.45 38.32
CA ARG A 585 44.93 39.04 38.27
C ARG A 585 44.60 38.40 36.93
N ALA A 586 43.80 37.35 36.96
CA ALA A 586 43.13 36.81 35.78
C ALA A 586 42.03 37.76 35.31
N TYR A 587 41.76 37.79 34.00
CA TYR A 587 40.61 38.50 33.43
C TYR A 587 39.88 37.63 32.41
N ALA A 588 38.58 37.89 32.25
CA ALA A 588 37.77 37.34 31.17
C ALA A 588 36.82 38.41 30.65
N ILE A 589 36.69 38.49 29.32
CA ILE A 589 35.91 39.47 28.57
C ILE A 589 34.83 38.73 27.80
N ASN A 590 33.59 39.21 27.89
CA ASN A 590 32.53 38.86 26.95
C ASN A 590 31.87 40.14 26.42
N ASN A 591 30.85 40.01 25.57
CA ASN A 591 30.16 41.15 24.96
C ASN A 591 29.46 42.09 25.98
N LEU A 592 29.35 41.67 27.25
CA LEU A 592 28.77 42.47 28.34
C LEU A 592 29.83 43.31 29.08
N GLY A 593 31.11 42.90 29.05
CA GLY A 593 32.21 43.60 29.72
C GLY A 593 33.32 42.69 30.24
N VAL A 594 34.13 43.22 31.15
CA VAL A 594 35.32 42.56 31.70
C VAL A 594 35.08 42.16 33.16
N SER A 595 35.43 40.93 33.49
CA SER A 595 35.54 40.41 34.85
C SER A 595 37.00 40.20 35.22
N TYR A 596 37.31 40.28 36.51
CA TYR A 596 38.65 40.07 37.04
C TYR A 596 38.60 39.15 38.24
N GLY A 597 39.57 38.22 38.30
CA GLY A 597 39.72 37.31 39.42
C GLY A 597 40.36 37.97 40.63
N ASP A 598 40.61 37.12 41.63
CA ASP A 598 41.31 37.50 42.86
C ASP A 598 42.73 37.99 42.56
N GLU A 599 43.28 38.82 43.45
CA GLU A 599 44.65 39.32 43.31
C GLU A 599 45.65 38.42 44.02
N ILE A 600 46.77 38.12 43.34
CA ILE A 600 47.92 37.44 43.93
C ILE A 600 49.16 38.33 43.87
N ALA A 601 50.03 38.21 44.88
CA ALA A 601 51.33 38.88 44.92
C ALA A 601 52.46 37.90 44.58
N TYR A 602 53.42 38.34 43.77
CA TYR A 602 54.54 37.54 43.27
C TYR A 602 55.88 38.27 43.42
N GLN A 603 56.96 37.57 43.77
CA GLN A 603 58.34 38.08 43.77
C GLN A 603 59.24 37.21 42.89
N SER A 604 59.90 37.80 41.88
CA SER A 604 60.80 37.06 40.96
C SER A 604 62.15 36.70 41.57
N THR A 605 62.65 35.47 41.33
CA THR A 605 63.94 34.94 41.85
C THR A 605 64.79 34.25 40.76
N PRO A 606 66.13 34.42 40.69
CA PRO A 606 66.94 33.92 39.57
C PRO A 606 67.22 32.41 39.54
N CYS A 607 67.09 31.77 38.37
CA CYS A 607 67.37 30.33 38.13
C CYS A 607 68.86 29.98 37.96
N TYR A 608 69.74 30.94 37.69
CA TYR A 608 71.16 30.66 37.37
C TYR A 608 72.00 30.22 38.59
N ASN A 609 71.46 30.29 39.81
CA ASN A 609 72.18 29.93 41.03
C ASN A 609 71.85 28.51 41.54
N ASP A 610 71.03 27.74 40.84
CA ASP A 610 70.65 26.38 41.25
C ASP A 610 71.78 25.35 41.02
N PRO A 611 71.94 24.35 41.91
CA PRO A 611 72.99 23.34 41.82
C PRO A 611 72.93 22.50 40.53
N THR A 612 74.09 22.02 40.08
CA THR A 612 74.22 21.00 39.02
C THR A 612 74.71 19.68 39.63
N THR A 613 74.29 18.55 39.05
CA THR A 613 74.72 17.21 39.49
C THR A 613 74.90 16.28 38.30
N THR A 614 75.85 15.35 38.38
CA THR A 614 76.02 14.25 37.41
C THR A 614 75.29 12.97 37.84
N SER A 615 74.53 13.02 38.95
CA SER A 615 73.77 11.87 39.44
C SER A 615 72.46 11.72 38.70
N VAL A 616 72.00 10.48 38.54
CA VAL A 616 70.64 10.17 38.09
C VAL A 616 69.68 10.42 39.26
N ILE A 617 68.74 11.32 39.07
CA ILE A 617 67.70 11.65 40.06
C ILE A 617 66.48 10.78 39.79
N THR A 618 65.93 10.16 40.83
CA THR A 618 64.67 9.39 40.75
C THR A 618 63.62 10.05 41.64
N LEU A 619 62.50 10.44 41.05
CA LEU A 619 61.35 11.07 41.70
C LEU A 619 60.23 10.04 41.78
N THR A 620 59.83 9.71 43.01
CA THR A 620 58.82 8.69 43.34
C THR A 620 57.57 9.26 44.04
N THR A 621 57.56 10.56 44.36
CA THR A 621 56.45 11.26 45.05
C THR A 621 56.36 12.72 44.62
N GLN A 622 55.18 13.34 44.74
CA GLN A 622 55.00 14.77 44.43
C GLN A 622 55.95 15.66 45.26
N GLN A 623 56.11 15.34 46.55
CA GLN A 623 57.01 16.09 47.44
C GLN A 623 58.48 16.07 46.98
N GLU A 624 58.95 15.00 46.32
CA GLU A 624 60.30 14.95 45.76
C GLU A 624 60.43 15.82 44.51
N VAL A 625 59.34 15.96 43.73
CA VAL A 625 59.27 16.93 42.63
C VAL A 625 59.29 18.35 43.19
N ASP A 626 58.45 18.66 44.18
CA ASP A 626 58.35 19.99 44.78
C ASP A 626 59.67 20.47 45.41
N ASN A 627 60.50 19.53 45.87
CA ASN A 627 61.82 19.80 46.44
C ASN A 627 62.95 19.81 45.40
N PHE A 628 62.65 19.58 44.12
CA PHE A 628 63.65 19.55 43.06
C PHE A 628 64.21 20.96 42.83
N ASN A 629 65.54 21.07 42.81
CA ASN A 629 66.23 22.37 42.74
C ASN A 629 67.48 22.32 41.86
N TYR A 630 67.54 21.44 40.86
CA TYR A 630 68.72 21.32 40.01
C TYR A 630 68.55 22.06 38.68
N TYR A 631 69.58 22.79 38.26
CA TYR A 631 69.68 23.37 36.92
C TYR A 631 70.07 22.30 35.87
N SER A 632 70.84 21.28 36.29
CA SER A 632 71.29 20.17 35.44
C SER A 632 71.48 18.89 36.24
N VAL A 633 71.10 17.74 35.67
CA VAL A 633 71.21 16.41 36.27
C VAL A 633 71.88 15.39 35.34
N GLY A 634 72.41 14.29 35.88
CA GLY A 634 73.00 13.19 35.09
C GLY A 634 71.98 12.19 34.51
N GLY A 635 70.70 12.35 34.84
CA GLY A 635 69.58 11.53 34.39
C GLY A 635 68.35 11.83 35.26
N LEU A 636 67.14 11.62 34.74
CA LEU A 636 65.90 11.88 35.46
C LEU A 636 64.89 10.73 35.26
N ASN A 637 64.51 10.08 36.35
CA ASN A 637 63.48 9.04 36.38
C ASN A 637 62.29 9.52 37.20
N ILE A 638 61.12 9.66 36.59
CA ILE A 638 59.84 9.98 37.22
C ILE A 638 58.97 8.73 37.12
N VAL A 639 58.85 7.97 38.21
CA VAL A 639 58.36 6.57 38.12
C VAL A 639 57.38 6.16 39.21
N ASN A 640 56.19 5.69 38.79
CA ASN A 640 55.18 5.00 39.61
C ASN A 640 54.76 5.74 40.88
N THR A 641 54.17 6.93 40.70
CA THR A 641 53.95 7.89 41.78
C THR A 641 52.57 8.53 41.68
N SER A 642 52.11 9.13 42.77
CA SER A 642 51.01 10.08 42.78
C SER A 642 51.42 11.48 42.27
N ILE A 643 52.47 11.60 41.45
CA ILE A 643 52.90 12.86 40.83
C ILE A 643 51.85 13.25 39.80
N SER A 644 51.34 14.46 39.96
CA SER A 644 50.39 15.10 39.05
C SER A 644 50.95 16.40 38.47
N ASP A 645 51.99 16.97 39.08
CA ASP A 645 52.58 18.25 38.72
C ASP A 645 54.09 18.13 38.57
N LEU A 646 54.62 18.51 37.40
CA LEU A 646 56.06 18.55 37.11
C LEU A 646 56.61 19.98 37.06
N SER A 647 55.79 21.00 37.28
CA SER A 647 56.24 22.39 37.14
C SER A 647 57.31 22.89 38.12
N PRO A 648 57.60 22.22 39.28
CA PRO A 648 58.84 22.48 40.02
C PRO A 648 60.14 22.23 39.23
N LEU A 649 60.08 21.43 38.15
CA LEU A 649 61.24 21.10 37.32
C LEU A 649 61.62 22.22 36.32
N MET A 650 60.92 23.37 36.28
CA MET A 650 61.10 24.39 35.23
C MET A 650 62.51 24.99 35.12
N CYS A 651 63.29 24.97 36.21
CA CYS A 651 64.69 25.40 36.22
C CYS A 651 65.62 24.41 35.53
N LEU A 652 65.20 23.15 35.33
CA LEU A 652 66.00 22.11 34.72
C LEU A 652 66.19 22.40 33.22
N LYS A 653 67.44 22.64 32.82
CA LYS A 653 67.79 22.92 31.41
C LYS A 653 68.48 21.75 30.73
N VAL A 654 69.25 20.95 31.46
CA VAL A 654 70.11 19.90 30.88
C VAL A 654 70.00 18.58 31.64
N ILE A 655 69.71 17.50 30.93
CA ILE A 655 69.79 16.12 31.41
C ILE A 655 70.94 15.43 30.66
N ASP A 656 72.05 15.16 31.33
CA ASP A 656 73.25 14.57 30.71
C ASP A 656 73.14 13.04 30.49
N GLY A 657 72.02 12.43 30.88
CA GLY A 657 71.71 11.01 30.66
C GLY A 657 70.25 10.81 30.28
N ASP A 658 69.62 9.74 30.77
CA ASP A 658 68.28 9.32 30.32
C ASP A 658 67.15 10.13 30.98
N LEU A 659 66.07 10.37 30.22
CA LEU A 659 64.79 10.85 30.74
C LEU A 659 63.75 9.73 30.67
N THR A 660 63.23 9.36 31.83
CA THR A 660 62.24 8.29 31.98
C THR A 660 61.03 8.79 32.75
N ILE A 661 59.84 8.78 32.16
CA ILE A 661 58.56 9.14 32.77
C ILE A 661 57.61 7.95 32.60
N ILE A 662 57.49 7.12 33.63
CA ILE A 662 56.79 5.83 33.51
C ILE A 662 55.76 5.62 34.63
N ASN A 663 54.59 5.12 34.27
CA ASN A 663 53.52 4.69 35.19
C ASN A 663 53.04 5.80 36.15
N ASN A 664 52.85 7.05 35.69
CA ASN A 664 52.26 8.12 36.49
C ASN A 664 50.81 8.36 36.05
N PRO A 665 49.81 7.65 36.64
CA PRO A 665 48.43 7.70 36.16
C PRO A 665 47.73 9.03 36.47
N SER A 666 48.25 9.86 37.37
CA SER A 666 47.67 11.17 37.72
C SER A 666 48.30 12.33 36.94
N LEU A 667 49.34 12.07 36.15
CA LEU A 667 50.06 13.10 35.41
C LEU A 667 49.28 13.47 34.14
N VAL A 668 48.79 14.71 34.06
CA VAL A 668 47.95 15.20 32.96
C VAL A 668 48.75 15.94 31.90
N SER A 669 49.86 16.59 32.26
CA SER A 669 50.76 17.29 31.34
C SER A 669 52.23 17.08 31.72
N LEU A 670 53.14 17.46 30.80
CA LEU A 670 54.59 17.56 31.08
C LEU A 670 55.04 19.00 31.40
N THR A 671 54.10 19.87 31.77
CA THR A 671 54.39 21.26 32.14
C THR A 671 55.40 21.27 33.29
N GLY A 672 56.46 22.05 33.15
CA GLY A 672 57.67 22.01 33.96
C GLY A 672 58.91 21.51 33.22
N LEU A 673 58.75 20.75 32.14
CA LEU A 673 59.86 20.22 31.36
C LEU A 673 60.15 21.00 30.08
N GLU A 674 59.33 21.99 29.73
CA GLU A 674 59.50 22.87 28.56
C GLU A 674 60.80 23.70 28.61
N GLY A 675 61.42 23.82 29.79
CA GLY A 675 62.70 24.47 29.95
C GLY A 675 63.88 23.67 29.41
N ILE A 676 63.73 22.35 29.25
CA ILE A 676 64.83 21.45 28.88
C ILE A 676 65.23 21.69 27.43
N THR A 677 66.52 21.95 27.21
CA THR A 677 67.08 22.18 25.88
C THR A 677 67.87 20.98 25.35
N THR A 678 68.44 20.17 26.25
CA THR A 678 69.33 19.04 25.90
C THR A 678 69.09 17.81 26.78
N ILE A 679 68.94 16.63 26.15
CA ILE A 679 68.97 15.31 26.80
C ILE A 679 70.05 14.46 26.10
N ASN A 680 71.05 13.97 26.82
CA ASN A 680 72.16 13.18 26.23
C ASN A 680 71.97 11.65 26.35
N GLY A 681 70.76 11.20 26.73
CA GLY A 681 70.37 9.78 26.82
C GLY A 681 69.09 9.45 26.06
N TYR A 682 68.41 8.35 26.41
CA TYR A 682 67.13 7.97 25.81
C TYR A 682 65.95 8.72 26.45
N ILE A 683 64.81 8.76 25.75
CA ILE A 683 63.55 9.35 26.25
C ILE A 683 62.49 8.26 26.28
N LYS A 684 61.92 7.98 27.46
CA LYS A 684 60.83 7.01 27.63
C LYS A 684 59.67 7.66 28.36
N ILE A 685 58.54 7.82 27.68
CA ILE A 685 57.28 8.31 28.25
C ILE A 685 56.24 7.19 28.11
N LEU A 686 56.12 6.35 29.15
CA LEU A 686 55.40 5.09 29.07
C LEU A 686 54.28 5.00 30.10
N ASN A 687 53.08 4.57 29.69
CA ASN A 687 51.96 4.23 30.57
C ASN A 687 51.54 5.36 31.53
N ASN A 688 51.54 6.61 31.09
CA ASN A 688 50.98 7.74 31.85
C ASN A 688 49.55 7.97 31.35
N SER A 689 48.61 7.20 31.89
CA SER A 689 47.27 7.03 31.30
C SER A 689 46.46 8.32 31.17
N SER A 690 46.68 9.31 32.03
CA SER A 690 45.96 10.60 32.03
C SER A 690 46.68 11.72 31.28
N LEU A 691 47.87 11.46 30.73
CA LEU A 691 48.64 12.46 29.98
C LEU A 691 47.90 12.81 28.69
N THR A 692 47.49 14.09 28.54
CA THR A 692 46.66 14.52 27.40
C THR A 692 47.46 15.10 26.25
N SER A 693 48.64 15.65 26.51
CA SER A 693 49.52 16.21 25.49
C SER A 693 50.99 16.12 25.90
N ILE A 694 51.86 16.02 24.90
CA ILE A 694 53.31 16.22 25.06
C ILE A 694 53.66 17.50 24.31
N ASN A 695 54.01 18.55 25.05
CA ASN A 695 54.49 19.81 24.46
C ASN A 695 55.88 20.16 24.99
N LEU A 696 56.90 20.01 24.15
CA LEU A 696 58.30 20.24 24.50
C LEU A 696 58.99 21.08 23.41
N ASP A 697 58.47 22.29 23.19
CA ASP A 697 58.87 23.16 22.08
C ASP A 697 60.35 23.58 22.12
N ASN A 698 60.95 23.80 23.29
CA ASN A 698 62.35 24.24 23.38
C ASN A 698 63.36 23.09 23.30
N PHE A 699 62.88 21.85 23.16
CA PHE A 699 63.73 20.68 23.21
C PHE A 699 64.49 20.51 21.87
N MET A 700 65.81 20.70 21.88
CA MET A 700 66.59 20.84 20.64
C MET A 700 67.27 19.55 20.16
N SER A 701 67.76 18.67 21.05
CA SER A 701 68.54 17.51 20.61
C SER A 701 68.59 16.36 21.61
N VAL A 702 68.69 15.14 21.06
CA VAL A 702 69.08 13.92 21.78
C VAL A 702 70.45 13.47 21.28
N ASN A 703 71.49 13.56 22.12
CA ASN A 703 72.86 13.14 21.78
C ASN A 703 73.25 11.89 22.60
N SER A 704 72.95 10.68 22.15
CA SER A 704 73.52 9.49 22.82
C SER A 704 74.87 9.12 22.20
N GLY A 705 75.92 9.11 22.99
CA GLY A 705 77.26 8.67 22.58
C GLY A 705 77.43 7.15 22.39
N ASN A 706 76.37 6.36 22.15
CA ASN A 706 76.46 4.89 22.06
C ASN A 706 75.83 4.37 20.76
N THR A 707 76.58 3.51 20.04
CA THR A 707 76.31 3.10 18.65
C THR A 707 76.21 1.59 18.44
N TYR A 708 75.90 0.80 19.48
CA TYR A 708 75.72 -0.66 19.36
C TYR A 708 74.25 -1.10 19.49
N TRP A 709 73.80 -1.84 18.47
CA TRP A 709 72.42 -2.19 18.14
C TRP A 709 71.81 -3.33 18.97
N GLU A 710 72.60 -4.04 19.77
CA GLU A 710 72.07 -5.14 20.59
C GLU A 710 71.52 -4.68 21.95
N ASP A 711 71.79 -3.43 22.39
CA ASP A 711 71.23 -2.93 23.66
C ASP A 711 71.14 -1.39 23.82
N ALA A 712 71.62 -0.54 22.90
CA ALA A 712 71.64 0.91 23.15
C ALA A 712 71.73 1.80 21.88
N SER A 713 70.64 1.88 21.09
CA SER A 713 70.40 3.09 20.27
C SER A 713 69.63 4.12 21.10
N PRO A 714 69.82 5.45 20.89
CA PRO A 714 68.97 6.45 21.55
C PRO A 714 67.53 6.13 21.16
N THR A 715 66.76 5.70 22.15
CA THR A 715 65.38 5.26 21.93
C THR A 715 64.49 6.38 22.43
N PHE A 716 63.73 6.98 21.53
CA PHE A 716 62.61 7.83 21.91
C PHE A 716 61.37 6.95 21.85
N SER A 717 60.80 6.60 23.01
CA SER A 717 59.59 5.81 23.11
C SER A 717 58.47 6.58 23.81
N ILE A 718 57.32 6.69 23.14
CA ILE A 718 56.06 7.20 23.68
C ILE A 718 55.03 6.08 23.56
N THR A 719 54.79 5.36 24.66
CA THR A 719 54.01 4.12 24.62
C THR A 719 52.92 4.06 25.69
N GLY A 720 51.70 3.68 25.31
CA GLY A 720 50.65 3.34 26.28
C GLY A 720 50.08 4.54 27.05
N ASN A 721 50.22 5.76 26.53
CA ASN A 721 49.61 6.96 27.11
C ASN A 721 48.21 7.13 26.51
N THR A 722 47.23 6.42 27.07
CA THR A 722 45.91 6.20 26.42
C THR A 722 45.07 7.45 26.25
N SER A 723 45.24 8.48 27.09
CA SER A 723 44.56 9.78 26.96
C SER A 723 45.29 10.81 26.11
N LEU A 724 46.45 10.46 25.54
CA LEU A 724 47.28 11.39 24.78
C LEU A 724 46.60 11.76 23.46
N LEU A 725 46.34 13.04 23.25
CA LEU A 725 45.67 13.58 22.07
C LEU A 725 46.65 14.08 21.00
N SER A 726 47.78 14.65 21.43
CA SER A 726 48.78 15.24 20.53
C SER A 726 50.22 15.12 21.06
N ILE A 727 51.17 15.03 20.13
CA ILE A 727 52.61 15.16 20.39
C ILE A 727 53.12 16.36 19.60
N ASN A 728 53.67 17.36 20.29
CA ASN A 728 54.22 18.57 19.70
C ASN A 728 55.67 18.81 20.17
N MET A 729 56.61 18.57 19.27
CA MET A 729 58.06 18.74 19.47
C MET A 729 58.72 19.27 18.19
N PRO A 730 58.31 20.47 17.71
CA PRO A 730 58.65 20.97 16.39
C PRO A 730 60.15 21.26 16.21
N ASN A 731 60.89 21.54 17.29
CA ASN A 731 62.31 21.90 17.27
C ASN A 731 63.26 20.72 17.55
N LEU A 732 62.72 19.52 17.79
CA LEU A 732 63.51 18.31 18.00
C LEU A 732 64.34 18.00 16.75
N GLN A 733 65.67 18.08 16.86
CA GLN A 733 66.59 17.70 15.78
C GLN A 733 66.87 16.19 15.77
N GLY A 734 67.42 15.72 14.66
CA GLY A 734 67.75 14.30 14.46
C GLY A 734 68.71 13.74 15.50
N PHE A 735 68.40 12.53 15.99
CA PHE A 735 69.23 11.80 16.96
C PHE A 735 69.74 10.46 16.43
N GLY A 736 69.41 10.11 15.17
CA GLY A 736 69.93 8.92 14.48
C GLY A 736 69.50 7.57 15.09
N GLY A 737 68.60 7.57 16.08
CA GLY A 737 68.14 6.39 16.80
C GLY A 737 66.71 5.98 16.43
N ALA A 738 66.08 5.23 17.33
CA ALA A 738 64.76 4.66 17.14
C ALA A 738 63.67 5.56 17.74
N LEU A 739 62.64 5.85 16.96
CA LEU A 739 61.41 6.50 17.41
C LEU A 739 60.26 5.47 17.43
N PHE A 740 59.76 5.18 18.62
CA PHE A 740 58.60 4.31 18.87
C PHE A 740 57.44 5.13 19.40
N ILE A 741 56.32 5.14 18.69
CA ILE A 741 55.07 5.78 19.13
C ILE A 741 54.00 4.71 19.11
N HIS A 742 53.74 4.08 20.24
CA HIS A 742 52.97 2.84 20.32
C HIS A 742 51.77 2.94 21.26
N SER A 743 50.63 2.37 20.87
CA SER A 743 49.47 2.17 21.76
C SER A 743 48.97 3.44 22.48
N ASN A 744 49.01 4.60 21.81
CA ASN A 744 48.40 5.84 22.30
C ASN A 744 47.05 6.01 21.60
N SER A 745 46.02 5.34 22.11
CA SER A 745 44.75 5.10 21.40
C SER A 745 44.01 6.36 20.96
N LEU A 746 44.09 7.46 21.72
CA LEU A 746 43.41 8.73 21.40
C LEU A 746 44.32 9.73 20.66
N LEU A 747 45.54 9.35 20.29
CA LEU A 747 46.50 10.24 19.64
C LEU A 747 46.01 10.56 18.23
N THR A 748 45.76 11.84 17.96
CA THR A 748 45.23 12.33 16.68
C THR A 748 46.29 12.93 15.77
N SER A 749 47.35 13.50 16.35
CA SER A 749 48.39 14.25 15.62
C SER A 749 49.79 14.12 16.23
N ILE A 750 50.79 14.09 15.35
CA ILE A 750 52.23 14.12 15.71
C ILE A 750 52.90 15.26 14.95
N ASN A 751 53.58 16.15 15.66
CA ASN A 751 54.40 17.22 15.09
C ASN A 751 55.85 17.14 15.56
N MET A 752 56.74 16.69 14.68
CA MET A 752 58.20 16.64 14.87
C MET A 752 58.90 17.22 13.65
N SER A 753 58.50 18.43 13.26
CA SER A 753 58.83 19.03 11.95
C SER A 753 60.33 19.23 11.68
N SER A 754 61.17 19.39 12.71
CA SER A 754 62.63 19.59 12.57
C SER A 754 63.45 18.29 12.65
N LEU A 755 62.80 17.14 12.86
CA LEU A 755 63.49 15.87 13.04
C LEU A 755 64.17 15.45 11.73
N ASN A 756 65.50 15.36 11.73
CA ASN A 756 66.31 15.05 10.54
C ASN A 756 67.14 13.77 10.74
N GLY A 757 66.57 12.62 10.38
CA GLY A 757 67.26 11.34 10.39
C GLY A 757 66.93 10.43 11.57
N LEU A 758 66.58 9.17 11.27
CA LEU A 758 66.30 8.11 12.24
C LEU A 758 66.88 6.77 11.76
N SER A 759 67.18 5.86 12.69
CA SER A 759 67.45 4.46 12.35
C SER A 759 66.16 3.65 12.24
N VAL A 760 65.19 3.93 13.11
CA VAL A 760 63.89 3.26 13.15
C VAL A 760 62.79 4.29 13.36
N LEU A 761 61.73 4.19 12.57
CA LEU A 761 60.45 4.84 12.82
C LEU A 761 59.36 3.78 12.90
N SER A 762 58.71 3.67 14.04
CA SER A 762 57.63 2.71 14.25
C SER A 762 56.46 3.36 14.97
N ILE A 763 55.34 3.45 14.25
CA ILE A 763 54.06 3.97 14.71
C ILE A 763 53.08 2.79 14.68
N LEU A 764 52.57 2.39 15.85
CA LEU A 764 51.74 1.18 16.01
C LEU A 764 50.61 1.41 17.03
N GLY A 765 49.38 1.01 16.72
CA GLY A 765 48.29 1.01 17.69
C GLY A 765 47.81 2.41 18.12
N ASN A 766 48.01 3.42 17.28
CA ASN A 766 47.51 4.78 17.50
C ASN A 766 46.23 4.95 16.65
N THR A 767 45.15 4.34 17.11
CA THR A 767 43.93 4.09 16.32
C THR A 767 43.18 5.35 15.89
N GLU A 768 43.41 6.48 16.53
CA GLU A 768 42.82 7.78 16.18
C GLU A 768 43.78 8.68 15.37
N LEU A 769 45.00 8.21 15.07
CA LEU A 769 46.04 9.04 14.45
C LEU A 769 45.67 9.36 13.00
N SER A 770 45.36 10.63 12.75
CA SER A 770 44.92 11.13 11.44
C SER A 770 45.93 12.03 10.74
N SER A 771 46.95 12.53 11.45
CA SER A 771 47.99 13.39 10.86
C SER A 771 49.37 13.22 11.49
N VAL A 772 50.40 13.35 10.66
CA VAL A 772 51.80 13.37 11.08
C VAL A 772 52.54 14.51 10.37
N ASN A 773 53.55 15.08 11.03
CA ASN A 773 54.41 16.09 10.46
C ASN A 773 55.87 15.77 10.78
N PHE A 774 56.56 15.19 9.79
CA PHE A 774 57.98 14.86 9.80
C PHE A 774 58.72 15.58 8.66
N ASN A 775 58.33 16.82 8.36
CA ASN A 775 58.75 17.52 7.15
C ASN A 775 60.26 17.75 6.99
N SER A 776 61.10 17.55 8.00
CA SER A 776 62.58 17.58 7.86
C SER A 776 63.23 16.21 7.85
N LEU A 777 62.45 15.12 7.92
CA LEU A 777 62.96 13.76 8.02
C LEU A 777 63.54 13.34 6.67
N SER A 778 64.86 13.50 6.54
CA SER A 778 65.61 13.30 5.29
C SER A 778 65.92 11.84 4.96
N SER A 779 66.01 11.01 6.01
CA SER A 779 66.37 9.60 5.90
C SER A 779 65.83 8.78 7.08
N ILE A 780 65.43 7.54 6.79
CA ILE A 780 65.26 6.48 7.78
C ILE A 780 66.24 5.38 7.35
N GLY A 781 67.21 5.02 8.18
CA GLY A 781 68.19 4.00 7.82
C GLY A 781 69.61 4.26 8.30
N THR A 782 70.56 3.73 7.52
CA THR A 782 71.89 3.29 7.90
C THR A 782 72.55 4.00 9.08
N VAL A 783 72.64 3.29 10.21
CA VAL A 783 73.65 3.58 11.23
C VAL A 783 74.95 2.94 10.76
N ALA A 784 76.01 3.75 10.62
CA ALA A 784 77.35 3.21 10.37
C ALA A 784 77.84 2.47 11.62
N ILE A 785 77.89 1.13 11.57
CA ILE A 785 78.41 0.29 12.65
C ILE A 785 79.69 -0.42 12.20
N GLY A 786 80.85 0.20 12.41
CA GLY A 786 82.13 -0.41 12.05
C GLY A 786 82.22 -0.84 10.57
N ASN A 787 82.56 -2.10 10.31
CA ASN A 787 82.67 -2.67 8.95
C ASN A 787 81.32 -3.16 8.36
N GLY A 788 80.18 -2.86 8.98
CA GLY A 788 78.84 -3.24 8.52
C GLY A 788 77.89 -2.04 8.39
N SER A 789 76.80 -2.23 7.63
CA SER A 789 75.69 -1.28 7.50
C SER A 789 74.41 -1.98 7.96
N LEU A 790 73.78 -1.48 9.04
CA LEU A 790 72.43 -1.94 9.42
C LEU A 790 71.39 -1.17 8.62
N ARG A 791 70.39 -1.87 8.10
CA ARG A 791 69.23 -1.25 7.45
C ARG A 791 68.22 -0.83 8.53
N GLY A 792 67.48 0.25 8.28
CA GLY A 792 66.51 0.80 9.23
C GLY A 792 65.16 0.09 9.22
N ILE A 793 64.22 0.56 10.03
CA ILE A 793 62.83 0.06 10.04
C ILE A 793 61.89 1.23 9.83
N PHE A 794 60.94 1.08 8.90
CA PHE A 794 59.83 2.01 8.74
C PHE A 794 58.50 1.25 8.84
N ALA A 795 57.79 1.45 9.94
CA ALA A 795 56.53 0.76 10.22
C ALA A 795 55.42 1.75 10.61
N ILE A 796 54.30 1.72 9.88
CA ILE A 796 53.08 2.46 10.22
C ILE A 796 51.92 1.46 10.25
N ARG A 797 51.34 1.28 11.44
CA ARG A 797 50.29 0.31 11.67
C ARG A 797 49.19 0.79 12.62
N ASP A 798 47.97 0.34 12.33
CA ASP A 798 46.78 0.57 13.15
C ASP A 798 46.52 2.09 13.37
N THR A 799 46.37 2.84 12.27
CA THR A 799 46.14 4.29 12.27
C THR A 799 44.92 4.69 11.42
N LYS A 800 44.49 5.96 11.53
CA LYS A 800 43.47 6.61 10.69
C LYS A 800 44.07 7.55 9.63
N LEU A 801 45.34 7.38 9.29
CA LEU A 801 45.99 8.17 8.26
C LEU A 801 45.31 7.94 6.91
N THR A 802 45.00 9.02 6.20
CA THR A 802 44.46 8.97 4.83
C THR A 802 45.55 9.02 3.77
N ASN A 803 46.71 9.57 4.13
CA ASN A 803 47.91 9.63 3.31
C ASN A 803 49.15 9.65 4.21
N LEU A 804 50.33 9.73 3.58
CA LEU A 804 51.62 9.86 4.25
C LEU A 804 52.18 11.29 4.15
N ASP A 805 51.29 12.29 4.15
CA ASP A 805 51.69 13.69 4.23
C ASP A 805 52.48 13.90 5.52
N GLY A 806 53.58 14.65 5.41
CA GLY A 806 54.58 14.76 6.47
C GLY A 806 55.87 14.00 6.21
N PHE A 807 55.92 13.04 5.26
CA PHE A 807 57.14 12.28 4.93
C PHE A 807 57.85 12.75 3.65
N GLY A 808 57.46 13.90 3.09
CA GLY A 808 57.91 14.35 1.76
C GLY A 808 59.39 14.69 1.61
N SER A 809 60.14 14.79 2.70
CA SER A 809 61.58 15.13 2.69
C SER A 809 62.50 13.91 2.65
N LEU A 810 61.94 12.69 2.72
CA LEU A 810 62.73 11.48 2.57
C LEU A 810 63.42 11.47 1.20
N SER A 811 64.71 11.13 1.17
CA SER A 811 65.55 11.20 -0.04
C SER A 811 66.20 9.86 -0.40
N SER A 812 66.93 9.23 0.52
CA SER A 812 67.49 7.89 0.34
C SER A 812 67.40 7.12 1.66
N THR A 813 66.77 5.95 1.62
CA THR A 813 66.37 5.18 2.80
C THR A 813 66.62 3.71 2.55
N LYS A 814 67.44 3.08 3.40
CA LYS A 814 67.75 1.64 3.34
C LYS A 814 67.08 0.94 4.52
N LEU A 815 66.13 0.06 4.24
CA LEU A 815 65.22 -0.54 5.22
C LEU A 815 65.36 -2.06 5.28
N GLU A 816 65.46 -2.63 6.47
CA GLU A 816 65.28 -4.07 6.65
C GLU A 816 63.80 -4.41 6.44
N TYR A 817 62.92 -3.58 7.03
CA TYR A 817 61.47 -3.72 6.96
C TYR A 817 60.81 -2.38 6.59
N LEU A 818 59.99 -2.43 5.55
CA LEU A 818 58.95 -1.44 5.25
C LEU A 818 57.60 -2.09 5.50
N THR A 819 56.88 -1.64 6.53
CA THR A 819 55.57 -2.22 6.90
C THR A 819 54.51 -1.13 6.96
N ILE A 820 53.53 -1.22 6.07
CA ILE A 820 52.31 -0.40 6.09
C ILE A 820 51.14 -1.36 6.25
N ALA A 821 50.56 -1.44 7.45
CA ALA A 821 49.50 -2.40 7.70
C ALA A 821 48.38 -1.94 8.61
N ASN A 822 47.15 -2.42 8.40
CA ASN A 822 45.97 -2.06 9.19
C ASN A 822 45.70 -0.54 9.21
N ASN A 823 45.86 0.14 8.07
CA ASN A 823 45.50 1.55 7.91
C ASN A 823 44.29 1.66 6.96
N PRO A 824 43.05 1.45 7.46
CA PRO A 824 41.88 1.25 6.61
C PRO A 824 41.50 2.48 5.76
N LEU A 825 41.91 3.68 6.17
CA LEU A 825 41.62 4.93 5.46
C LEU A 825 42.76 5.39 4.52
N LEU A 826 43.90 4.68 4.50
CA LEU A 826 45.08 5.11 3.73
C LEU A 826 44.85 4.89 2.24
N GLU A 827 44.79 5.98 1.46
CA GLU A 827 44.44 5.92 0.03
C GLU A 827 45.64 5.75 -0.90
N ASN A 828 46.81 6.28 -0.52
CA ASN A 828 48.01 6.28 -1.36
C ASN A 828 49.31 6.43 -0.55
N LEU A 829 50.44 6.11 -1.19
CA LEU A 829 51.79 6.27 -0.64
C LEU A 829 52.59 7.41 -1.30
N ASN A 830 51.95 8.30 -2.05
CA ASN A 830 52.60 9.19 -3.02
C ASN A 830 53.77 10.01 -2.45
N MET A 831 53.68 10.42 -1.19
CA MET A 831 54.71 11.21 -0.53
C MET A 831 56.06 10.50 -0.40
N LEU A 832 56.09 9.17 -0.50
CA LEU A 832 57.32 8.38 -0.52
C LEU A 832 58.08 8.46 -1.85
N SER A 833 57.45 8.96 -2.92
CA SER A 833 58.06 9.03 -4.25
C SER A 833 59.29 9.94 -4.31
N ASN A 834 59.44 10.88 -3.38
CA ASN A 834 60.63 11.73 -3.29
C ASN A 834 61.88 10.96 -2.83
N ALA A 835 61.71 9.74 -2.31
CA ALA A 835 62.77 8.93 -1.75
C ALA A 835 63.14 7.74 -2.65
N THR A 836 64.43 7.43 -2.73
CA THR A 836 64.92 6.11 -3.13
C THR A 836 64.82 5.16 -1.94
N ILE A 837 63.86 4.24 -2.00
CA ILE A 837 63.60 3.25 -0.93
C ILE A 837 64.20 1.91 -1.33
N GLU A 838 65.20 1.46 -0.57
CA GLU A 838 65.79 0.12 -0.70
C GLU A 838 65.31 -0.72 0.47
N SER A 839 64.33 -1.63 0.28
CA SER A 839 63.84 -2.52 1.35
C SER A 839 64.14 -4.00 1.05
N THR A 840 64.58 -4.76 2.06
CA THR A 840 64.69 -6.25 1.96
C THR A 840 63.38 -6.95 2.27
N SER A 841 62.48 -6.30 3.01
CA SER A 841 61.15 -6.84 3.30
C SER A 841 60.10 -5.73 3.19
N THR A 842 59.15 -5.89 2.29
CA THR A 842 58.05 -4.94 2.11
C THR A 842 56.73 -5.64 2.40
N THR A 843 55.97 -5.10 3.36
CA THR A 843 54.66 -5.62 3.78
C THR A 843 53.62 -4.52 3.63
N LEU A 844 52.65 -4.76 2.76
CA LEU A 844 51.45 -3.95 2.57
C LEU A 844 50.25 -4.83 2.91
N GLU A 845 49.66 -4.63 4.08
CA GLU A 845 48.63 -5.55 4.59
C GLU A 845 47.41 -4.85 5.20
N ASN A 846 46.18 -5.29 4.89
CA ASN A 846 44.95 -4.76 5.49
C ASN A 846 44.80 -3.23 5.33
N ASN A 847 45.13 -2.67 4.15
CA ASN A 847 44.91 -1.26 3.83
C ASN A 847 43.78 -1.15 2.80
N ALA A 848 42.52 -1.33 3.26
CA ALA A 848 41.36 -1.50 2.38
C ALA A 848 41.16 -0.36 1.37
N SER A 849 41.47 0.89 1.74
CA SER A 849 41.33 2.06 0.85
C SER A 849 42.54 2.33 -0.06
N LEU A 850 43.61 1.53 0.02
CA LEU A 850 44.87 1.80 -0.68
C LEU A 850 44.72 1.53 -2.18
N ILE A 851 44.56 2.59 -2.98
CA ILE A 851 44.31 2.50 -4.43
C ILE A 851 45.59 2.25 -5.23
N ASN A 852 46.69 2.90 -4.81
CA ASN A 852 47.97 2.81 -5.49
C ASN A 852 49.15 2.95 -4.53
N ILE A 853 50.28 2.39 -4.97
CA ILE A 853 51.55 2.37 -4.24
C ILE A 853 52.64 3.14 -4.98
N GLN A 854 52.27 4.14 -5.79
CA GLN A 854 53.18 4.88 -6.68
C GLN A 854 54.36 5.53 -5.94
N GLY A 855 54.18 5.84 -4.65
CA GLY A 855 55.26 6.27 -3.77
C GLY A 855 56.48 5.35 -3.74
N LEU A 856 56.33 4.07 -4.08
CA LEU A 856 57.41 3.09 -4.08
C LEU A 856 58.11 2.97 -5.45
N SER A 857 57.74 3.78 -6.45
CA SER A 857 58.26 3.65 -7.82
C SER A 857 59.75 3.94 -7.96
N ASN A 858 60.31 4.71 -7.03
CA ASN A 858 61.74 5.01 -6.96
C ASN A 858 62.50 3.98 -6.11
N ALA A 859 61.98 2.77 -5.97
CA ALA A 859 62.65 1.70 -5.26
C ALA A 859 64.06 1.45 -5.82
N GLY A 860 65.07 1.47 -4.94
CA GLY A 860 66.46 1.23 -5.32
C GLY A 860 66.74 -0.26 -5.53
N ILE A 861 67.82 -0.57 -6.26
CA ILE A 861 68.28 -1.95 -6.47
C ILE A 861 68.85 -2.50 -5.15
N VAL A 862 68.24 -3.56 -4.63
CA VAL A 862 68.69 -4.23 -3.39
C VAL A 862 69.45 -5.51 -3.74
N ASN A 863 70.78 -5.54 -3.57
CA ASN A 863 71.63 -6.70 -3.88
C ASN A 863 71.54 -7.84 -2.84
N GLU A 864 70.41 -7.96 -2.14
CA GLU A 864 70.16 -8.89 -1.03
C GLU A 864 68.83 -9.63 -1.28
N GLU A 865 68.50 -10.60 -0.42
CA GLU A 865 67.24 -11.34 -0.52
C GLU A 865 66.04 -10.43 -0.24
N ILE A 866 65.02 -10.48 -1.12
CA ILE A 866 63.82 -9.64 -1.01
C ILE A 866 62.59 -10.49 -0.68
N SER A 867 61.84 -10.06 0.34
CA SER A 867 60.49 -10.54 0.67
C SER A 867 59.43 -9.48 0.37
N LEU A 868 58.34 -9.90 -0.28
CA LEU A 868 57.19 -9.05 -0.56
C LEU A 868 55.91 -9.71 -0.06
N VAL A 869 55.13 -8.99 0.74
CA VAL A 869 53.79 -9.36 1.17
C VAL A 869 52.82 -8.25 0.80
N VAL A 870 51.84 -8.56 -0.05
CA VAL A 870 50.72 -7.69 -0.42
C VAL A 870 49.43 -8.46 -0.13
N ASN A 871 48.80 -8.18 1.00
CA ASN A 871 47.67 -8.95 1.50
C ASN A 871 46.48 -8.05 1.90
N ASN A 872 45.24 -8.40 1.53
CA ASN A 872 44.03 -7.67 1.98
C ASN A 872 44.09 -6.15 1.69
N ASN A 873 44.49 -5.74 0.48
CA ASN A 873 44.42 -4.34 0.03
C ASN A 873 43.35 -4.23 -1.07
N ASP A 874 42.08 -4.27 -0.67
CA ASP A 874 40.94 -4.49 -1.56
C ASP A 874 40.84 -3.50 -2.73
N ALA A 875 41.24 -2.23 -2.53
CA ALA A 875 41.21 -1.19 -3.55
C ALA A 875 42.46 -1.15 -4.47
N LEU A 876 43.51 -1.94 -4.18
CA LEU A 876 44.78 -1.87 -4.90
C LEU A 876 44.67 -2.47 -6.29
N THR A 877 44.94 -1.68 -7.33
CA THR A 877 44.71 -2.09 -8.74
C THR A 877 45.93 -2.71 -9.41
N ASN A 878 47.14 -2.32 -9.02
CA ASN A 878 48.39 -2.86 -9.56
C ASN A 878 49.53 -2.73 -8.53
N ILE A 879 50.63 -3.45 -8.80
CA ILE A 879 51.87 -3.39 -8.00
C ILE A 879 53.06 -2.85 -8.79
N ASP A 880 52.82 -2.13 -9.89
CA ASP A 880 53.85 -1.78 -10.89
C ASP A 880 54.98 -0.90 -10.33
N ALA A 881 54.66 -0.11 -9.31
CA ALA A 881 55.63 0.69 -8.57
C ALA A 881 56.74 -0.16 -7.91
N LEU A 882 56.52 -1.47 -7.72
CA LEU A 882 57.51 -2.37 -7.13
C LEU A 882 58.51 -2.94 -8.15
N SER A 883 58.41 -2.60 -9.43
CA SER A 883 59.30 -3.10 -10.49
C SER A 883 60.80 -2.92 -10.18
N GLY A 884 61.18 -1.84 -9.49
CA GLY A 884 62.57 -1.60 -9.05
C GLY A 884 63.13 -2.66 -8.08
N TYR A 885 62.28 -3.32 -7.29
CA TYR A 885 62.69 -4.40 -6.38
C TYR A 885 63.07 -5.69 -7.12
N MET A 886 62.52 -5.94 -8.31
CA MET A 886 62.43 -7.30 -8.87
C MET A 886 63.65 -7.73 -9.70
N SER A 887 64.82 -7.10 -9.49
CA SER A 887 66.07 -7.40 -10.22
C SER A 887 67.00 -8.42 -9.54
N ASN A 888 66.69 -8.90 -8.32
CA ASN A 888 67.61 -9.67 -7.48
C ASN A 888 67.00 -10.96 -6.87
N LEU A 889 67.86 -11.73 -6.18
CA LEU A 889 67.60 -13.04 -5.59
C LEU A 889 66.41 -13.00 -4.60
N LEU A 890 65.44 -13.90 -4.79
CA LEU A 890 64.15 -13.87 -4.07
C LEU A 890 64.13 -14.79 -2.86
N SER A 891 63.65 -14.29 -1.72
CA SER A 891 63.26 -15.14 -0.58
C SER A 891 61.80 -15.58 -0.69
N SER A 892 60.82 -14.67 -0.72
CA SER A 892 59.37 -15.00 -0.78
C SER A 892 58.50 -13.86 -1.36
N ILE A 893 57.54 -14.20 -2.24
CA ILE A 893 56.48 -13.27 -2.70
C ILE A 893 55.11 -13.83 -2.35
N GLN A 894 54.30 -13.05 -1.65
CA GLN A 894 52.91 -13.34 -1.31
C GLN A 894 52.01 -12.20 -1.76
N ILE A 895 51.10 -12.49 -2.69
CA ILE A 895 50.09 -11.54 -3.17
C ILE A 895 48.73 -12.20 -2.99
N THR A 896 48.03 -11.86 -1.92
CA THR A 896 46.82 -12.58 -1.50
C THR A 896 45.66 -11.66 -1.17
N ASN A 897 44.44 -12.05 -1.54
CA ASN A 897 43.21 -11.33 -1.16
C ASN A 897 43.24 -9.83 -1.53
N ASN A 898 43.69 -9.47 -2.73
CA ASN A 898 43.60 -8.09 -3.24
C ASN A 898 42.55 -8.06 -4.35
N ASP A 899 41.32 -7.74 -3.99
CA ASP A 899 40.15 -7.94 -4.85
C ASP A 899 40.19 -7.13 -6.15
N ALA A 900 40.64 -5.87 -6.11
CA ALA A 900 40.73 -5.00 -7.29
C ALA A 900 42.01 -5.16 -8.12
N LEU A 901 42.93 -6.05 -7.72
CA LEU A 901 44.23 -6.19 -8.37
C LEU A 901 44.09 -6.81 -9.76
N THR A 902 44.48 -6.07 -10.80
CA THR A 902 44.40 -6.50 -12.21
C THR A 902 45.77 -6.69 -12.85
N SER A 903 46.82 -6.06 -12.32
CA SER A 903 48.18 -6.14 -12.88
C SER A 903 49.23 -6.53 -11.84
N ILE A 904 50.14 -7.40 -12.27
CA ILE A 904 51.36 -7.81 -11.56
C ILE A 904 52.61 -7.62 -12.42
N ASP A 905 52.61 -6.64 -13.34
CA ASP A 905 53.68 -6.42 -14.33
C ASP A 905 55.05 -6.15 -13.69
N ALA A 906 55.07 -5.62 -12.46
CA ALA A 906 56.28 -5.51 -11.65
C ALA A 906 57.08 -6.82 -11.55
N LEU A 907 56.41 -7.98 -11.65
CA LEU A 907 57.01 -9.30 -11.51
C LEU A 907 57.68 -9.83 -12.79
N SER A 908 57.64 -9.10 -13.90
CA SER A 908 58.26 -9.49 -15.19
C SER A 908 59.76 -9.76 -15.12
N GLY A 909 60.46 -9.13 -14.17
CA GLY A 909 61.91 -9.26 -13.95
C GLY A 909 62.36 -10.50 -13.14
N LEU A 910 61.44 -11.30 -12.59
CA LEU A 910 61.78 -12.39 -11.67
C LEU A 910 62.53 -13.54 -12.36
N GLY A 911 63.84 -13.66 -12.13
CA GLY A 911 64.72 -14.58 -12.87
C GLY A 911 65.17 -15.88 -12.17
N ALA A 912 65.14 -15.97 -10.82
CA ALA A 912 65.55 -17.17 -10.07
C ALA A 912 65.00 -17.18 -8.62
N CYS A 913 64.73 -18.35 -8.05
CA CYS A 913 64.30 -18.54 -6.65
C CYS A 913 65.41 -19.20 -5.82
N LEU A 914 65.56 -18.85 -4.54
CA LEU A 914 66.49 -19.54 -3.64
C LEU A 914 65.79 -20.43 -2.59
N ILE A 915 64.66 -20.00 -1.99
CA ILE A 915 64.11 -20.68 -0.78
C ILE A 915 62.57 -20.81 -0.72
N ALA A 916 61.73 -19.77 -0.87
CA ALA A 916 60.32 -19.84 -0.41
C ALA A 916 59.20 -19.64 -1.47
N GLY A 917 59.51 -19.29 -2.71
CA GLY A 917 58.54 -19.34 -3.82
C GLY A 917 57.63 -18.11 -4.02
N VAL A 918 56.77 -18.20 -5.05
CA VAL A 918 55.71 -17.22 -5.39
C VAL A 918 54.34 -17.80 -5.03
N THR A 919 53.58 -17.07 -4.23
CA THR A 919 52.18 -17.37 -3.88
C THR A 919 51.28 -16.22 -4.32
N ILE A 920 50.37 -16.47 -5.26
CA ILE A 920 49.37 -15.51 -5.74
C ILE A 920 48.00 -16.14 -5.62
N THR A 921 47.22 -15.75 -4.62
CA THR A 921 45.93 -16.42 -4.36
C THR A 921 44.81 -15.48 -3.98
N ASN A 922 43.57 -15.81 -4.36
CA ASN A 922 42.37 -15.04 -4.02
C ASN A 922 42.41 -13.57 -4.48
N ASN A 923 43.01 -13.28 -5.65
CA ASN A 923 42.94 -11.93 -6.24
C ASN A 923 41.84 -11.94 -7.32
N ASN A 924 40.65 -11.48 -6.93
CA ASN A 924 39.41 -11.71 -7.68
C ASN A 924 39.29 -10.95 -9.01
N SER A 925 40.21 -10.03 -9.32
CA SER A 925 40.27 -9.32 -10.60
C SER A 925 41.50 -9.66 -11.44
N LEU A 926 42.40 -10.53 -10.96
CA LEU A 926 43.67 -10.81 -11.61
C LEU A 926 43.53 -11.91 -12.67
N SER A 927 43.53 -11.53 -13.94
CA SER A 927 43.38 -12.45 -15.08
C SER A 927 44.64 -12.63 -15.93
N ASP A 928 45.63 -11.74 -15.82
CA ASP A 928 46.90 -11.83 -16.55
C ASP A 928 48.07 -12.19 -15.61
N LEU A 929 48.69 -13.34 -15.85
CA LEU A 929 49.87 -13.83 -15.14
C LEU A 929 51.08 -14.01 -16.07
N CYS A 930 51.02 -13.49 -17.30
CA CYS A 930 52.14 -13.50 -18.24
C CYS A 930 53.43 -12.86 -17.70
N PRO A 931 53.40 -11.85 -16.80
CA PRO A 931 54.60 -11.34 -16.16
C PRO A 931 55.43 -12.42 -15.44
N LEU A 932 54.84 -13.55 -15.04
CA LEU A 932 55.58 -14.62 -14.37
C LEU A 932 56.37 -15.54 -15.32
N ALA A 933 56.40 -15.31 -16.63
CA ALA A 933 57.01 -16.23 -17.60
C ALA A 933 58.47 -16.61 -17.27
N SER A 934 59.31 -15.64 -16.91
CA SER A 934 60.70 -15.88 -16.49
C SER A 934 60.79 -16.78 -15.25
N TYR A 935 59.93 -16.51 -14.26
CA TYR A 935 59.85 -17.29 -13.02
C TYR A 935 59.31 -18.69 -13.25
N ALA A 936 58.24 -18.83 -14.04
CA ALA A 936 57.64 -20.10 -14.40
C ALA A 936 58.64 -21.02 -15.11
N ASN A 937 59.45 -20.47 -16.03
CA ASN A 937 60.55 -21.21 -16.66
C ASN A 937 61.62 -21.65 -15.62
N ALA A 938 61.93 -20.82 -14.63
CA ALA A 938 62.84 -21.20 -13.55
C ALA A 938 62.26 -22.33 -12.67
N VAL A 939 60.95 -22.29 -12.36
CA VAL A 939 60.25 -23.34 -11.61
C VAL A 939 60.41 -24.70 -12.29
N LEU A 940 60.21 -24.77 -13.61
CA LEU A 940 60.31 -26.02 -14.39
C LEU A 940 61.75 -26.54 -14.51
N ASN A 941 62.75 -25.65 -14.60
CA ASN A 941 64.15 -26.04 -14.80
C ASN A 941 64.86 -26.46 -13.52
N TYR A 942 64.48 -25.90 -12.37
CA TYR A 942 65.24 -26.05 -11.12
C TYR A 942 64.52 -26.90 -10.05
N GLY A 943 63.19 -26.99 -10.07
CA GLY A 943 62.42 -27.96 -9.27
C GLY A 943 62.33 -27.70 -7.75
N TYR A 944 62.99 -26.67 -7.21
CA TYR A 944 62.90 -26.26 -5.79
C TYR A 944 62.16 -24.92 -5.58
N CYS A 945 61.72 -24.25 -6.65
CA CYS A 945 60.97 -23.00 -6.57
C CYS A 945 59.49 -23.29 -6.25
N GLY A 946 58.94 -22.73 -5.17
CA GLY A 946 57.51 -22.82 -4.89
C GLY A 946 56.69 -22.00 -5.89
N PHE A 947 55.62 -22.57 -6.45
CA PHE A 947 54.68 -21.88 -7.33
C PHE A 947 53.26 -22.24 -6.91
N ASN A 948 52.55 -21.28 -6.31
CA ASN A 948 51.18 -21.46 -5.86
C ASN A 948 50.30 -20.35 -6.43
N VAL A 949 49.49 -20.69 -7.45
CA VAL A 949 48.52 -19.80 -8.07
C VAL A 949 47.15 -20.45 -7.97
N SER A 950 46.24 -19.87 -7.19
CA SER A 950 44.90 -20.43 -6.99
C SER A 950 43.89 -19.37 -6.51
N GLY A 951 42.63 -19.47 -6.93
CA GLY A 951 41.59 -18.55 -6.47
C GLY A 951 41.64 -17.15 -7.09
N ASN A 952 42.45 -16.93 -8.14
CA ASN A 952 42.40 -15.71 -8.95
C ASN A 952 41.39 -15.88 -10.11
N VAL A 953 41.17 -14.85 -10.95
CA VAL A 953 40.35 -14.98 -12.16
C VAL A 953 40.90 -16.05 -13.09
N TYR A 954 42.22 -16.03 -13.28
CA TYR A 954 42.93 -17.06 -14.04
C TYR A 954 44.01 -17.73 -13.18
N ASN A 955 44.11 -19.06 -13.26
CA ASN A 955 45.02 -19.85 -12.42
C ASN A 955 45.87 -20.80 -13.27
N PRO A 956 46.74 -20.28 -14.15
CA PRO A 956 47.59 -21.10 -15.00
C PRO A 956 48.63 -21.85 -14.15
N SER A 957 48.97 -23.07 -14.55
CA SER A 957 50.17 -23.75 -14.04
C SER A 957 51.43 -23.07 -14.56
N ALA A 958 52.58 -23.33 -13.94
CA ALA A 958 53.86 -22.84 -14.47
C ALA A 958 54.11 -23.29 -15.93
N GLN A 959 53.64 -24.47 -16.31
CA GLN A 959 53.74 -24.96 -17.69
C GLN A 959 52.85 -24.16 -18.64
N ASP A 960 51.61 -23.87 -18.25
CA ASP A 960 50.68 -23.06 -19.05
C ASP A 960 51.25 -21.68 -19.34
N ILE A 961 51.92 -21.06 -18.36
CA ILE A 961 52.56 -19.75 -18.56
C ILE A 961 53.70 -19.83 -19.58
N VAL A 962 54.56 -20.85 -19.49
CA VAL A 962 55.68 -21.05 -20.44
C VAL A 962 55.19 -21.34 -21.86
N ASP A 963 54.05 -22.01 -22.00
CA ASP A 963 53.41 -22.30 -23.29
C ASP A 963 52.63 -21.10 -23.86
N GLY A 964 52.61 -19.96 -23.15
CA GLY A 964 51.93 -18.73 -23.56
C GLY A 964 50.44 -18.66 -23.19
N ASN A 965 49.92 -19.65 -22.45
CA ASN A 965 48.55 -19.68 -21.93
C ASN A 965 48.49 -19.00 -20.54
N CYS A 966 48.87 -17.73 -20.48
CA CYS A 966 49.09 -17.00 -19.22
C CYS A 966 48.04 -15.91 -18.90
N SER A 967 47.04 -15.70 -19.74
CA SER A 967 45.97 -14.71 -19.51
C SER A 967 44.57 -15.19 -19.94
N GLN A 968 43.52 -14.61 -19.33
CA GLN A 968 42.09 -14.78 -19.71
C GLN A 968 41.32 -13.47 -19.78
#